data_AF-A0A8S1AIZ9-F1
#
_entry.id   AF-A0A8S1AIZ9-F1
#
_cell.length_a   1.000
_cell.length_b   1.000
_cell.length_c   1.000
_cell.angle_alpha   90.00
_cell.angle_beta   90.00
_cell.angle_gamma   90.00
#
_symmetry.space_group_name_H-M   'P 1'
#
loop_
_entity.id
_entity.type
_entity.pdbx_description
1 polymer ?
#
loop_
_entity_poly.entity_id
_entity_poly.type
_entity_poly.pdbx_seq_one_letter_code
_entity_poly.pdbx_strand_id
1 'polypeptide(L)'
;MVNYFIYATDDSMSTRGAEYFNRKGLETLQKFKDEVKDLQNNSGGSVEDDRVVYLHWSHRCEPIEEGKVELRYREKNGNGYNTLPHTVLDWMAQNLKENDTVQLLYVITDGAVYSANIRPIDPNMKIDNVVFYAFNSDINRIDMSVASMFICNNKRYIVHCNEELVDDTDLSNPFDYDQITVKTFHEKKEALKSYIKLQFLNKSSSDRMALEEIKKIKRLRTRLYAELEAEEKLNPEASLNLNVKDKDSFVQQFKRTTFYATIMNSDHHNQKQVIESCISALISYINNDKKSFNFDNLKFTQKFTPAPEEEDVSNVGYDSAEEISFPDIIMSNETGIPVILLTHYSLIDKILFKSDEDQTSHSAHFSRFRSMIECPLMLLNDVNFKSSIEYFYNLEAFKNMIEHGILTGPRTREPFTGAIVPLEEFDDYNDYILSCTYFAGRRVPYNQGLLYYVLYKTCEKLEYIEPNVVKYLKGYVIKRIAKTQCYLGLSGVSIDDPLIKVNLTTALWYCVELSSIIFGNDPTHFTKEKLRMYSHFVEYMKEILEWFQYQIDTNLVNRRADIFKHLNQLKRIPRFEDKAMFILEQIFLKKDGFLVSEIVNPDNIYKLLYIKMDHRKLVDESVLSVEVDVHKFAHFMDYIEDTNVPICRKTLRPHFVTEDNKSFYEQVKMKAKKVLVQNGRLTLEPVSKLSLSRILSLNKLYILYVEEHSKYPTLEEYKQFVLKKKLVFRSKPVIFTTGVVSYIKGVHQDYEKIINDKNDPISVSEFIEITKESVNREKRIRLEEPTAFDMSEILEYIKKSESNVEFDS
;
A
#
# COMPACT_ATOMS: atom_id res chain seq x y z
N MET A 1 -8.36 -58.89 15.27
CA MET A 1 -8.29 -57.47 14.89
C MET A 1 -9.72 -57.11 14.60
N VAL A 2 -10.33 -56.20 15.35
CA VAL A 2 -11.78 -55.97 15.24
C VAL A 2 -12.02 -54.73 14.39
N ASN A 3 -12.95 -54.84 13.45
CA ASN A 3 -13.43 -53.70 12.66
C ASN A 3 -14.62 -53.06 13.37
N TYR A 4 -14.56 -51.75 13.56
CA TYR A 4 -15.65 -51.00 14.17
C TYR A 4 -16.38 -50.15 13.12
N PHE A 5 -17.71 -50.22 13.16
CA PHE A 5 -18.62 -49.33 12.46
C PHE A 5 -19.39 -48.52 13.51
N ILE A 6 -19.16 -47.21 13.56
CA ILE A 6 -19.63 -46.36 14.67
C ILE A 6 -20.63 -45.33 14.13
N TYR A 7 -21.81 -45.26 14.75
CA TYR A 7 -22.79 -44.21 14.54
C TYR A 7 -22.92 -43.35 15.80
N ALA A 8 -22.39 -42.13 15.76
CA ALA A 8 -22.34 -41.22 16.88
C ALA A 8 -23.29 -40.03 16.68
N THR A 9 -24.40 -40.00 17.42
CA THR A 9 -25.37 -38.90 17.36
C THR A 9 -25.28 -37.97 18.56
N ASP A 10 -25.42 -36.68 18.26
CA ASP A 10 -25.55 -35.61 19.24
C ASP A 10 -26.83 -35.80 20.05
N ASP A 11 -26.66 -35.95 21.35
CA ASP A 11 -27.75 -36.09 22.33
C ASP A 11 -27.83 -34.87 23.26
N SER A 12 -27.14 -33.77 22.94
CA SER A 12 -27.15 -32.55 23.75
C SER A 12 -28.51 -31.84 23.73
N MET A 13 -28.72 -30.94 24.69
CA MET A 13 -29.98 -30.23 24.88
C MET A 13 -30.38 -29.38 23.66
N SER A 14 -29.43 -28.94 22.83
CA SER A 14 -29.70 -28.17 21.61
C SER A 14 -30.52 -28.97 20.58
N THR A 15 -30.38 -30.30 20.60
CA THR A 15 -31.08 -31.20 19.68
C THR A 15 -32.50 -31.57 20.16
N ARG A 16 -32.89 -31.17 21.38
CA ARG A 16 -34.20 -31.46 21.97
C ARG A 16 -35.30 -30.65 21.27
N GLY A 17 -36.32 -31.33 20.77
CA GLY A 17 -37.42 -30.70 20.04
C GLY A 17 -37.05 -30.16 18.64
N ALA A 18 -35.80 -30.30 18.20
CA ALA A 18 -35.32 -29.83 16.91
C ALA A 18 -35.85 -30.73 15.77
N GLU A 19 -37.01 -30.41 15.22
CA GLU A 19 -37.72 -31.29 14.27
C GLU A 19 -36.88 -31.65 13.04
N TYR A 20 -36.15 -30.68 12.49
CA TYR A 20 -35.32 -30.87 11.31
C TYR A 20 -34.18 -31.86 11.56
N PHE A 21 -33.40 -31.63 12.63
CA PHE A 21 -32.32 -32.53 13.07
C PHE A 21 -32.84 -33.95 13.32
N ASN A 22 -33.93 -34.08 14.06
CA ASN A 22 -34.45 -35.40 14.46
C ASN A 22 -34.98 -36.22 13.28
N ARG A 23 -35.68 -35.58 12.34
CA ARG A 23 -36.16 -36.23 11.12
C ARG A 23 -35.00 -36.69 10.25
N LYS A 24 -34.01 -35.81 10.02
CA LYS A 24 -32.84 -36.12 9.17
C LYS A 24 -31.87 -37.11 9.82
N GLY A 25 -31.73 -37.08 11.14
CA GLY A 25 -30.97 -38.07 11.90
C GLY A 25 -31.52 -39.49 11.74
N LEU A 26 -32.84 -39.66 11.65
CA LEU A 26 -33.45 -40.97 11.37
C LEU A 26 -33.09 -41.47 9.96
N GLU A 27 -33.06 -40.58 8.97
CA GLU A 27 -32.67 -40.90 7.60
C GLU A 27 -31.18 -41.30 7.53
N THR A 28 -30.28 -40.60 8.25
CA THR A 28 -28.84 -40.95 8.29
C THR A 28 -28.57 -42.25 9.01
N LEU A 29 -29.36 -42.60 10.03
CA LEU A 29 -29.27 -43.90 10.71
C LEU A 29 -29.57 -45.05 9.74
N GLN A 30 -30.59 -44.89 8.89
CA GLN A 30 -30.89 -45.90 7.87
C GLN A 30 -29.77 -46.00 6.83
N LYS A 31 -29.25 -44.86 6.34
CA LYS A 31 -28.09 -44.84 5.41
C LYS A 31 -26.87 -45.55 5.98
N PHE A 32 -26.54 -45.29 7.25
CA PHE A 32 -25.44 -45.96 7.93
C PHE A 32 -25.63 -47.48 7.96
N LYS A 33 -26.83 -47.98 8.29
CA LYS A 33 -27.10 -49.42 8.30
C LYS A 33 -26.94 -50.06 6.92
N ASP A 34 -27.37 -49.37 5.86
CA ASP A 34 -27.25 -49.87 4.50
C ASP A 34 -25.78 -49.89 4.05
N GLU A 35 -25.01 -48.84 4.33
CA GLU A 35 -23.57 -48.79 4.04
C GLU A 35 -22.75 -49.82 4.83
N VAL A 36 -23.09 -50.07 6.10
CA VAL A 36 -22.43 -51.10 6.90
C VAL A 36 -22.67 -52.48 6.28
N LYS A 37 -23.90 -52.80 5.87
CA LYS A 37 -24.20 -54.07 5.20
C LYS A 37 -23.39 -54.23 3.91
N ASP A 38 -23.31 -53.17 3.10
CA ASP A 38 -22.56 -53.19 1.85
C ASP A 38 -21.06 -53.41 2.10
N LEU A 39 -20.48 -52.75 3.12
CA LEU A 39 -19.08 -52.93 3.49
C LEU A 39 -18.79 -54.31 4.05
N GLN A 40 -19.68 -54.86 4.88
CA GLN A 40 -19.58 -56.23 5.42
C GLN A 40 -19.69 -57.29 4.31
N ASN A 41 -20.52 -57.06 3.30
CA ASN A 41 -20.67 -57.97 2.16
C ASN A 41 -19.45 -57.95 1.22
N ASN A 42 -18.75 -56.83 1.13
CA ASN A 42 -17.61 -56.63 0.23
C ASN A 42 -16.25 -56.94 0.87
N SER A 43 -16.14 -57.00 2.21
CA SER A 43 -14.85 -57.12 2.90
C SER A 43 -14.27 -58.54 2.98
N GLY A 44 -15.02 -59.59 2.59
CA GLY A 44 -14.55 -60.99 2.53
C GLY A 44 -14.07 -61.59 3.87
N GLY A 45 -14.22 -60.87 4.98
CA GLY A 45 -13.84 -61.29 6.33
C GLY A 45 -14.93 -62.09 7.05
N SER A 46 -14.56 -62.82 8.10
CA SER A 46 -15.53 -63.50 8.96
C SER A 46 -16.35 -62.47 9.76
N VAL A 47 -17.67 -62.58 9.70
CA VAL A 47 -18.65 -61.76 10.44
C VAL A 47 -18.37 -61.66 11.95
N GLU A 48 -17.59 -62.60 12.50
CA GLU A 48 -17.18 -62.63 13.92
C GLU A 48 -16.22 -61.50 14.33
N ASP A 49 -15.57 -60.80 13.39
CA ASP A 49 -14.59 -59.73 13.65
C ASP A 49 -15.15 -58.30 13.45
N ASP A 50 -16.44 -58.14 13.11
CA ASP A 50 -17.07 -56.84 12.89
C ASP A 50 -17.97 -56.44 14.07
N ARG A 51 -17.85 -55.19 14.54
CA ARG A 51 -18.67 -54.62 15.62
C ARG A 51 -19.34 -53.32 15.20
N VAL A 52 -20.66 -53.28 15.30
CA VAL A 52 -21.46 -52.06 15.12
C VAL A 52 -21.72 -51.43 16.49
N VAL A 53 -21.39 -50.15 16.64
CA VAL A 53 -21.56 -49.41 17.89
C VAL A 53 -22.37 -48.14 17.63
N TYR A 54 -23.41 -47.94 18.44
CA TYR A 54 -24.17 -46.69 18.42
C TYR A 54 -23.84 -45.88 19.68
N LEU A 55 -23.54 -44.60 19.50
CA LEU A 55 -23.11 -43.69 20.56
C LEU A 55 -24.06 -42.50 20.66
N HIS A 56 -24.43 -42.13 21.87
CA HIS A 56 -24.98 -40.82 22.19
C HIS A 56 -23.88 -39.96 22.78
N TRP A 57 -23.56 -38.84 22.15
CA TRP A 57 -22.53 -37.93 22.63
C TRP A 57 -23.11 -36.58 23.03
N SER A 58 -22.62 -36.06 24.15
CA SER A 58 -22.95 -34.75 24.71
C SER A 58 -21.82 -34.33 25.65
N HIS A 59 -22.11 -33.98 26.91
CA HIS A 59 -21.11 -33.81 27.97
C HIS A 59 -20.36 -35.12 28.33
N ARG A 60 -20.91 -36.27 27.93
CA ARG A 60 -20.34 -37.62 27.99
C ARG A 60 -20.73 -38.37 26.71
N CYS A 61 -19.94 -39.36 26.33
CA CYS A 61 -20.24 -40.25 25.21
C CYS A 61 -20.47 -41.66 25.74
N GLU A 62 -21.66 -42.22 25.49
CA GLU A 62 -22.08 -43.50 26.02
C GLU A 62 -22.59 -44.43 24.91
N PRO A 63 -22.29 -45.74 24.96
CA PRO A 63 -22.84 -46.71 24.03
C PRO A 63 -24.30 -47.00 24.34
N ILE A 64 -25.12 -47.00 23.30
CA ILE A 64 -26.58 -47.14 23.38
C ILE A 64 -27.05 -48.22 22.41
N GLU A 65 -28.14 -48.90 22.75
CA GLU A 65 -28.79 -49.86 21.86
C GLU A 65 -29.49 -49.15 20.70
N GLU A 66 -29.43 -49.73 19.50
CA GLU A 66 -30.04 -49.20 18.27
C GLU A 66 -31.49 -48.71 18.46
N GLY A 67 -32.33 -49.53 19.10
CA GLY A 67 -33.73 -49.19 19.33
C GLY A 67 -33.94 -47.93 20.16
N LYS A 68 -33.01 -47.60 21.06
CA LYS A 68 -33.04 -46.37 21.86
C LYS A 68 -32.60 -45.15 21.05
N VAL A 69 -31.69 -45.32 20.09
CA VAL A 69 -31.31 -44.26 19.14
C VAL A 69 -32.50 -43.91 18.23
N GLU A 70 -33.20 -44.92 17.71
CA GLU A 70 -34.42 -44.70 16.93
C GLU A 70 -35.52 -44.02 17.74
N LEU A 71 -35.74 -44.48 18.98
CA LEU A 71 -36.72 -43.89 19.88
C LEU A 71 -36.39 -42.42 20.15
N ARG A 72 -35.11 -42.10 20.40
CA ARG A 72 -34.64 -40.74 20.64
C ARG A 72 -34.99 -39.79 19.49
N TYR A 73 -34.71 -40.18 18.24
CA TYR A 73 -35.09 -39.38 17.07
C TYR A 73 -36.61 -39.24 16.92
N ARG A 74 -37.38 -40.32 17.15
CA ARG A 74 -38.85 -40.30 17.03
C ARG A 74 -39.52 -39.42 18.09
N GLU A 75 -39.03 -39.50 19.33
CA GLU A 75 -39.54 -38.72 20.46
C GLU A 75 -38.95 -37.30 20.53
N LYS A 76 -37.95 -36.99 19.70
CA LYS A 76 -37.25 -35.69 19.64
C LYS A 76 -36.61 -35.29 20.99
N ASN A 77 -36.11 -36.27 21.74
CA ASN A 77 -35.59 -36.09 23.10
C ASN A 77 -34.04 -36.07 23.10
N GLY A 78 -33.43 -34.91 23.34
CA GLY A 78 -31.99 -34.78 23.65
C GLY A 78 -31.80 -34.59 25.15
N ASN A 79 -31.07 -35.51 25.81
CA ASN A 79 -30.98 -35.60 27.28
C ASN A 79 -29.64 -35.14 27.87
N GLY A 80 -28.64 -34.86 27.05
CA GLY A 80 -27.32 -34.38 27.45
C GLY A 80 -27.26 -32.87 27.68
N TYR A 81 -26.34 -32.41 28.54
CA TYR A 81 -26.23 -30.98 28.87
C TYR A 81 -25.50 -30.16 27.79
N ASN A 82 -24.23 -30.47 27.56
CA ASN A 82 -23.34 -29.70 26.68
C ASN A 82 -23.07 -30.42 25.36
N THR A 83 -22.80 -29.66 24.31
CA THR A 83 -22.39 -30.17 23.00
C THR A 83 -20.85 -30.29 22.96
N LEU A 84 -20.32 -31.44 23.43
CA LEU A 84 -18.88 -31.71 23.51
C LEU A 84 -18.46 -32.84 22.55
N PRO A 85 -18.15 -32.54 21.28
CA PRO A 85 -17.81 -33.53 20.25
C PRO A 85 -16.54 -34.33 20.54
N HIS A 86 -15.60 -33.80 21.33
CA HIS A 86 -14.38 -34.52 21.74
C HIS A 86 -14.67 -35.79 22.55
N THR A 87 -15.84 -35.88 23.18
CA THR A 87 -16.21 -37.06 23.97
C THR A 87 -16.32 -38.34 23.13
N VAL A 88 -16.59 -38.22 21.82
CA VAL A 88 -16.56 -39.35 20.88
C VAL A 88 -15.14 -39.90 20.75
N LEU A 89 -14.15 -39.01 20.63
CA LEU A 89 -12.73 -39.36 20.56
C LEU A 89 -12.26 -39.98 21.88
N ASP A 90 -12.64 -39.39 23.01
CA ASP A 90 -12.30 -39.92 24.35
C ASP A 90 -12.85 -41.33 24.54
N TRP A 91 -14.10 -41.58 24.09
CA TRP A 91 -14.70 -42.91 24.14
C TRP A 91 -13.90 -43.92 23.31
N MET A 92 -13.54 -43.55 22.08
CA MET A 92 -12.77 -44.45 21.21
C MET A 92 -11.38 -44.74 21.79
N ALA A 93 -10.69 -43.74 22.33
CA ALA A 93 -9.38 -43.93 22.97
C ALA A 93 -9.43 -44.85 24.20
N GLN A 94 -10.55 -44.88 24.93
CA GLN A 94 -10.72 -45.72 26.11
C GLN A 94 -11.17 -47.16 25.79
N ASN A 95 -11.86 -47.37 24.65
CA ASN A 95 -12.55 -48.63 24.36
C ASN A 95 -11.96 -49.42 23.19
N LEU A 96 -11.19 -48.78 22.30
CA LEU A 96 -10.53 -49.45 21.17
C LEU A 96 -9.11 -49.88 21.54
N LYS A 97 -8.69 -51.07 21.10
CA LYS A 97 -7.31 -51.54 21.26
C LYS A 97 -6.43 -50.97 20.14
N GLU A 98 -5.11 -50.94 20.37
CA GLU A 98 -4.12 -50.38 19.45
C GLU A 98 -4.16 -50.96 18.02
N ASN A 99 -4.62 -52.21 17.88
CA ASN A 99 -4.74 -52.91 16.58
C ASN A 99 -6.16 -52.90 16.00
N ASP A 100 -7.15 -52.33 16.69
CA ASP A 100 -8.51 -52.23 16.16
C ASP A 100 -8.59 -51.11 15.11
N THR A 101 -9.48 -51.24 14.12
CA THR A 101 -9.66 -50.22 13.08
C THR A 101 -11.11 -49.79 12.99
N VAL A 102 -11.34 -48.49 12.92
CA VAL A 102 -12.67 -47.95 12.66
C VAL A 102 -12.83 -47.86 11.14
N GLN A 103 -13.61 -48.77 10.57
CA GLN A 103 -13.84 -48.82 9.12
C GLN A 103 -14.77 -47.69 8.65
N LEU A 104 -15.74 -47.31 9.49
CA LEU A 104 -16.70 -46.25 9.22
C LEU A 104 -17.11 -45.54 10.50
N LEU A 105 -17.04 -44.20 10.51
CA LEU A 105 -17.51 -43.36 11.59
C LEU A 105 -18.52 -42.33 11.04
N TYR A 106 -19.77 -42.44 11.48
CA TYR A 106 -20.80 -41.43 11.27
C TYR A 106 -20.87 -40.50 12.48
N VAL A 107 -20.72 -39.19 12.26
CA VAL A 107 -20.90 -38.16 13.31
C VAL A 107 -22.04 -37.24 12.91
N ILE A 108 -23.09 -37.20 13.72
CA ILE A 108 -24.32 -36.44 13.44
C ILE A 108 -24.50 -35.38 14.52
N THR A 109 -24.64 -34.10 14.14
CA THR A 109 -24.88 -32.96 15.04
C THR A 109 -25.89 -31.97 14.47
N ASP A 110 -26.41 -31.07 15.31
CA ASP A 110 -27.18 -29.91 14.87
C ASP A 110 -26.28 -28.71 14.50
N GLY A 111 -24.97 -28.86 14.66
CA GLY A 111 -23.97 -27.84 14.33
C GLY A 111 -23.85 -26.72 15.38
N ALA A 112 -24.64 -26.74 16.45
CA ALA A 112 -24.64 -25.71 17.50
C ALA A 112 -23.49 -25.93 18.52
N VAL A 113 -22.25 -25.94 18.02
CA VAL A 113 -21.05 -26.23 18.82
C VAL A 113 -20.28 -24.95 19.12
N TYR A 114 -19.92 -24.72 20.38
CA TYR A 114 -19.00 -23.64 20.73
C TYR A 114 -17.57 -23.99 20.30
N SER A 115 -16.90 -23.07 19.59
CA SER A 115 -15.53 -23.25 19.10
C SER A 115 -14.50 -23.63 20.18
N ALA A 116 -14.71 -23.20 21.43
CA ALA A 116 -13.86 -23.58 22.58
C ALA A 116 -13.90 -25.09 22.92
N ASN A 117 -14.91 -25.82 22.43
CA ASN A 117 -15.08 -27.26 22.66
C ASN A 117 -14.41 -28.13 21.58
N ILE A 118 -13.79 -27.49 20.58
CA ILE A 118 -13.09 -28.12 19.47
C ILE A 118 -11.64 -28.40 19.89
N ARG A 119 -11.20 -29.66 19.73
CA ARG A 119 -9.82 -30.09 20.04
C ARG A 119 -9.29 -31.01 18.94
N PRO A 120 -7.98 -30.98 18.63
CA PRO A 120 -7.40 -31.89 17.65
C PRO A 120 -7.45 -33.35 18.13
N ILE A 121 -7.69 -34.26 17.19
CA ILE A 121 -7.64 -35.72 17.40
C ILE A 121 -6.21 -36.22 17.59
N ASP A 122 -6.07 -37.31 18.34
CA ASP A 122 -4.80 -38.02 18.48
C ASP A 122 -4.33 -38.53 17.10
N PRO A 123 -3.12 -38.18 16.63
CA PRO A 123 -2.60 -38.61 15.34
C PRO A 123 -2.42 -40.12 15.19
N ASN A 124 -2.41 -40.89 16.29
CA ASN A 124 -2.28 -42.35 16.27
C ASN A 124 -3.61 -43.08 15.99
N MET A 125 -4.72 -42.35 15.98
CA MET A 125 -6.04 -42.91 15.78
C MET A 125 -6.30 -43.19 14.29
N LYS A 126 -6.67 -44.43 13.95
CA LYS A 126 -6.89 -44.88 12.55
C LYS A 126 -8.37 -45.05 12.26
N ILE A 127 -8.92 -44.16 11.45
CA ILE A 127 -10.30 -44.24 10.95
C ILE A 127 -10.24 -44.27 9.42
N ASP A 128 -10.79 -45.29 8.78
CA ASP A 128 -10.72 -45.40 7.33
C ASP A 128 -11.68 -44.40 6.66
N ASN A 129 -12.95 -44.40 7.05
CA ASN A 129 -13.97 -43.52 6.48
C ASN A 129 -14.69 -42.70 7.56
N VAL A 130 -14.77 -41.39 7.37
CA VAL A 130 -15.56 -40.48 8.23
C VAL A 130 -16.67 -39.84 7.42
N VAL A 131 -17.90 -39.95 7.92
CA VAL A 131 -19.07 -39.26 7.35
C VAL A 131 -19.64 -38.33 8.41
N PHE A 132 -19.63 -37.03 8.12
CA PHE A 132 -20.08 -36.00 9.03
C PHE A 132 -21.35 -35.33 8.52
N TYR A 133 -22.38 -35.25 9.36
CA TYR A 133 -23.62 -34.53 9.06
C TYR A 133 -23.90 -33.46 10.11
N ALA A 134 -24.16 -32.23 9.64
CA ALA A 134 -24.79 -31.20 10.44
C ALA A 134 -26.19 -30.86 9.93
N PHE A 135 -27.19 -30.85 10.82
CA PHE A 135 -28.58 -30.56 10.48
C PHE A 135 -29.18 -29.49 11.37
N ASN A 136 -29.52 -28.33 10.80
CA ASN A 136 -30.22 -27.27 11.51
C ASN A 136 -31.23 -26.56 10.60
N SER A 137 -32.40 -26.22 11.13
CA SER A 137 -33.38 -25.42 10.40
C SER A 137 -32.88 -23.99 10.13
N ASP A 138 -31.99 -23.47 10.98
CA ASP A 138 -31.31 -22.20 10.77
C ASP A 138 -29.85 -22.46 10.37
N ILE A 139 -29.54 -22.27 9.08
CA ILE A 139 -28.22 -22.56 8.52
C ILE A 139 -27.11 -21.75 9.18
N ASN A 140 -27.43 -20.55 9.71
CA ASN A 140 -26.45 -19.68 10.36
C ASN A 140 -26.02 -20.18 11.75
N ARG A 141 -26.70 -21.21 12.28
CA ARG A 141 -26.35 -21.85 13.56
C ARG A 141 -25.44 -23.06 13.40
N ILE A 142 -25.14 -23.45 12.15
CA ILE A 142 -24.28 -24.58 11.87
C ILE A 142 -22.83 -24.10 11.86
N ASP A 143 -22.07 -24.43 12.90
CA ASP A 143 -20.62 -24.31 12.88
C ASP A 143 -20.00 -25.61 12.37
N MET A 144 -19.67 -25.62 11.08
CA MET A 144 -19.06 -26.78 10.43
C MET A 144 -17.62 -27.03 10.87
N SER A 145 -16.93 -26.07 11.53
CA SER A 145 -15.53 -26.25 11.96
C SER A 145 -15.33 -27.48 12.85
N VAL A 146 -16.37 -27.93 13.55
CA VAL A 146 -16.35 -29.13 14.39
C VAL A 146 -15.95 -30.39 13.61
N ALA A 147 -16.28 -30.50 12.32
CA ALA A 147 -15.92 -31.68 11.52
C ALA A 147 -14.40 -31.87 11.44
N SER A 148 -13.62 -30.79 11.55
CA SER A 148 -12.14 -30.84 11.55
C SER A 148 -11.52 -31.69 12.65
N MET A 149 -12.23 -31.87 13.77
CA MET A 149 -11.77 -32.75 14.86
C MET A 149 -11.65 -34.20 14.41
N PHE A 150 -12.41 -34.61 13.40
CA PHE A 150 -12.43 -35.98 12.91
C PHE A 150 -11.55 -36.15 11.68
N ILE A 151 -10.73 -35.16 11.32
CA ILE A 151 -9.92 -35.12 10.09
C ILE A 151 -8.42 -35.23 10.47
N CYS A 152 -7.92 -36.45 10.64
CA CYS A 152 -6.49 -36.76 10.72
C CYS A 152 -6.24 -38.19 10.23
N ASN A 153 -5.31 -38.39 9.30
CA ASN A 153 -4.82 -39.71 8.88
C ASN A 153 -5.89 -40.71 8.41
N ASN A 154 -7.04 -40.21 7.98
CA ASN A 154 -8.13 -41.04 7.46
C ASN A 154 -7.99 -41.23 5.95
N LYS A 155 -8.53 -42.34 5.43
CA LYS A 155 -8.53 -42.60 3.99
C LYS A 155 -9.52 -41.69 3.28
N ARG A 156 -10.76 -41.60 3.74
CA ARG A 156 -11.80 -40.79 3.10
C ARG A 156 -12.65 -40.02 4.10
N TYR A 157 -13.11 -38.85 3.69
CA TYR A 157 -14.01 -38.03 4.48
C TYR A 157 -15.08 -37.37 3.61
N ILE A 158 -16.31 -37.46 4.11
CA ILE A 158 -17.52 -36.99 3.45
C ILE A 158 -18.25 -36.07 4.43
N VAL A 159 -18.48 -34.82 4.05
CA VAL A 159 -19.06 -33.80 4.92
C VAL A 159 -20.32 -33.23 4.30
N HIS A 160 -21.41 -33.27 5.06
CA HIS A 160 -22.72 -32.78 4.66
C HIS A 160 -23.24 -31.67 5.59
N CYS A 161 -23.83 -30.64 4.99
CA CYS A 161 -24.57 -29.59 5.70
C CYS A 161 -26.01 -29.56 5.16
N ASN A 162 -27.00 -29.86 6.00
CA ASN A 162 -28.41 -29.89 5.60
C ASN A 162 -28.69 -30.71 4.33
N GLU A 163 -28.00 -31.85 4.17
CA GLU A 163 -28.01 -32.77 3.01
C GLU A 163 -27.15 -32.38 1.81
N GLU A 164 -26.71 -31.12 1.71
CA GLU A 164 -25.76 -30.71 0.66
C GLU A 164 -24.37 -31.28 0.95
N LEU A 165 -23.76 -31.89 -0.06
CA LEU A 165 -22.37 -32.33 0.02
C LEU A 165 -21.46 -31.09 0.01
N VAL A 166 -20.72 -30.90 1.11
CA VAL A 166 -19.78 -29.79 1.28
C VAL A 166 -18.37 -30.20 0.84
N ASP A 167 -17.95 -31.43 1.16
CA ASP A 167 -16.66 -31.99 0.75
C ASP A 167 -16.74 -33.53 0.69
N ASP A 168 -16.10 -34.13 -0.32
CA ASP A 168 -15.86 -35.58 -0.46
C ASP A 168 -14.46 -35.74 -1.00
N THR A 169 -13.52 -36.06 -0.11
CA THR A 169 -12.11 -36.15 -0.46
C THR A 169 -11.54 -37.48 0.03
N ASP A 170 -10.79 -38.11 -0.87
CA ASP A 170 -10.07 -39.36 -0.63
C ASP A 170 -8.55 -39.08 -0.61
N LEU A 171 -7.91 -39.39 0.52
CA LEU A 171 -6.47 -39.32 0.74
C LEU A 171 -5.77 -40.67 0.62
N SER A 172 -6.49 -41.76 0.30
CA SER A 172 -5.87 -43.08 0.25
C SER A 172 -4.71 -43.11 -0.76
N ASN A 173 -4.76 -42.26 -1.78
CA ASN A 173 -3.75 -42.13 -2.82
C ASN A 173 -3.20 -40.69 -2.92
N PRO A 174 -1.93 -40.51 -3.31
CA PRO A 174 -1.39 -39.20 -3.64
C PRO A 174 -2.17 -38.53 -4.76
N PHE A 175 -2.36 -37.21 -4.66
CA PHE A 175 -3.03 -36.44 -5.72
C PHE A 175 -2.25 -36.53 -7.04
N ASP A 176 -2.97 -36.82 -8.13
CA ASP A 176 -2.41 -36.87 -9.48
C ASP A 176 -2.29 -35.47 -10.07
N TYR A 177 -1.09 -34.90 -10.00
CA TYR A 177 -0.81 -33.57 -10.54
C TYR A 177 -0.80 -33.54 -12.07
N ASP A 178 -0.56 -34.65 -12.77
CA ASP A 178 -0.45 -34.71 -14.23
C ASP A 178 -1.81 -34.51 -14.92
N GLN A 179 -2.87 -34.77 -14.17
CA GLN A 179 -4.24 -34.49 -14.56
C GLN A 179 -4.60 -33.00 -14.64
N ILE A 180 -3.80 -32.11 -14.05
CA ILE A 180 -4.00 -30.66 -14.08
C ILE A 180 -3.19 -30.06 -15.24
N THR A 181 -3.90 -29.69 -16.29
CA THR A 181 -3.41 -28.94 -17.45
C THR A 181 -4.04 -27.56 -17.44
N VAL A 182 -3.55 -26.65 -18.29
CA VAL A 182 -4.17 -25.32 -18.47
C VAL A 182 -5.69 -25.45 -18.72
N LYS A 183 -6.12 -26.37 -19.58
CA LYS A 183 -7.53 -26.59 -19.94
C LYS A 183 -8.38 -27.16 -18.80
N THR A 184 -7.84 -28.11 -18.05
CA THR A 184 -8.56 -28.80 -16.95
C THR A 184 -8.44 -28.06 -15.61
N PHE A 185 -7.71 -26.95 -15.55
CA PHE A 185 -7.41 -26.23 -14.31
C PHE A 185 -8.69 -25.79 -13.57
N HIS A 186 -9.67 -25.23 -14.27
CA HIS A 186 -10.90 -24.73 -13.66
C HIS A 186 -11.74 -25.83 -13.00
N GLU A 187 -11.75 -27.02 -13.58
CA GLU A 187 -12.50 -28.18 -13.09
C GLU A 187 -11.78 -28.83 -11.90
N LYS A 188 -10.45 -28.96 -11.96
CA LYS A 188 -9.67 -29.73 -10.98
C LYS A 188 -9.07 -28.92 -9.83
N LYS A 189 -9.05 -27.58 -9.93
CA LYS A 189 -8.48 -26.73 -8.87
C LYS A 189 -9.16 -26.90 -7.51
N GLU A 190 -10.47 -27.15 -7.47
CA GLU A 190 -11.19 -27.32 -6.20
C GLU A 190 -10.84 -28.66 -5.55
N ALA A 191 -10.71 -29.74 -6.32
CA ALA A 191 -10.24 -31.03 -5.82
C ALA A 191 -8.80 -30.93 -5.26
N LEU A 192 -7.89 -30.23 -5.97
CA LEU A 192 -6.52 -29.98 -5.47
C LEU A 192 -6.54 -29.20 -4.15
N LYS A 193 -7.42 -28.19 -4.04
CA LYS A 193 -7.55 -27.39 -2.82
C LYS A 193 -8.02 -28.22 -1.64
N SER A 194 -9.06 -29.03 -1.79
CA SER A 194 -9.55 -29.89 -0.70
C SER A 194 -8.48 -30.89 -0.27
N TYR A 195 -7.81 -31.55 -1.22
CA TYR A 195 -6.69 -32.45 -0.92
C TYR A 195 -5.59 -31.77 -0.09
N ILE A 196 -5.06 -30.62 -0.54
CA ILE A 196 -3.99 -29.91 0.20
C ILE A 196 -4.47 -29.42 1.57
N LYS A 197 -5.69 -28.91 1.66
CA LYS A 197 -6.21 -28.36 2.92
C LYS A 197 -6.32 -29.44 3.99
N LEU A 198 -6.85 -30.61 3.63
CA LEU A 198 -7.15 -31.68 4.55
C LEU A 198 -5.88 -32.49 4.90
N GLN A 199 -5.01 -32.75 3.93
CA GLN A 199 -3.74 -33.46 4.15
C GLN A 199 -2.79 -32.71 5.09
N PHE A 200 -2.79 -31.38 5.05
CA PHE A 200 -1.82 -30.54 5.78
C PHE A 200 -2.43 -29.73 6.93
N LEU A 201 -3.69 -29.97 7.30
CA LEU A 201 -4.40 -29.24 8.37
C LEU A 201 -3.64 -29.28 9.71
N ASN A 202 -3.22 -30.47 10.13
CA ASN A 202 -2.57 -30.71 11.42
C ASN A 202 -1.04 -30.89 11.29
N LYS A 203 -0.46 -30.41 10.18
CA LYS A 203 0.97 -30.49 9.90
C LYS A 203 1.64 -29.14 10.10
N SER A 204 2.81 -29.12 10.75
CA SER A 204 3.63 -27.90 10.84
C SER A 204 4.26 -27.56 9.50
N SER A 205 4.60 -26.28 9.32
CA SER A 205 5.36 -25.75 8.19
C SER A 205 6.72 -26.45 8.02
N SER A 206 7.30 -26.93 9.12
CA SER A 206 8.57 -27.66 9.17
C SER A 206 8.47 -29.17 8.86
N ASP A 207 7.27 -29.71 8.65
CA ASP A 207 7.10 -31.13 8.31
C ASP A 207 7.72 -31.43 6.95
N ARG A 208 8.52 -32.51 6.87
CA ARG A 208 9.17 -32.94 5.62
C ARG A 208 8.18 -33.15 4.47
N MET A 209 7.01 -33.72 4.76
CA MET A 209 5.96 -33.94 3.76
C MET A 209 5.38 -32.62 3.25
N ALA A 210 5.26 -31.61 4.12
CA ALA A 210 4.80 -30.26 3.75
C ALA A 210 5.79 -29.60 2.78
N LEU A 211 7.08 -29.68 3.06
CA LEU A 211 8.14 -29.15 2.19
C LEU A 211 8.21 -29.87 0.83
N GLU A 212 8.03 -31.20 0.81
CA GLU A 212 7.97 -31.98 -0.43
C GLU A 212 6.74 -31.63 -1.27
N GLU A 213 5.59 -31.37 -0.64
CA GLU A 213 4.37 -30.98 -1.36
C GLU A 213 4.46 -29.57 -1.95
N ILE A 214 5.05 -28.61 -1.23
CA ILE A 214 5.32 -27.26 -1.75
C ILE A 214 6.16 -27.34 -3.03
N LYS A 215 7.15 -28.24 -3.09
CA LYS A 215 7.95 -28.46 -4.30
C LYS A 215 7.10 -28.97 -5.48
N LYS A 216 6.14 -29.87 -5.25
CA LYS A 216 5.23 -30.36 -6.30
C LYS A 216 4.33 -29.23 -6.81
N ILE A 217 3.75 -28.42 -5.92
CA ILE A 217 2.92 -27.27 -6.28
C ILE A 217 3.72 -26.23 -7.08
N LYS A 218 4.97 -25.95 -6.68
CA LYS A 218 5.87 -25.06 -7.45
C LYS A 218 6.18 -25.61 -8.84
N ARG A 219 6.39 -26.93 -8.98
CA ARG A 219 6.58 -27.58 -10.29
C ARG A 219 5.33 -27.49 -11.16
N LEU A 220 4.14 -27.67 -10.58
CA LEU A 220 2.86 -27.49 -11.28
C LEU A 220 2.75 -26.06 -11.83
N ARG A 221 3.11 -25.04 -11.03
CA ARG A 221 3.15 -23.63 -11.47
C ARG A 221 4.01 -23.45 -12.71
N THR A 222 5.26 -23.91 -12.64
CA THR A 222 6.21 -23.78 -13.76
C THR A 222 5.70 -24.49 -15.00
N ARG A 223 5.12 -25.70 -14.86
CA ARG A 223 4.56 -26.45 -15.98
C ARG A 223 3.37 -25.74 -16.62
N LEU A 224 2.40 -25.29 -15.82
CA LEU A 224 1.22 -24.59 -16.31
C LEU A 224 1.58 -23.26 -17.01
N TYR A 225 2.63 -22.58 -16.54
CA TYR A 225 3.14 -21.38 -17.22
C TYR A 225 3.81 -21.70 -18.54
N ALA A 226 4.59 -22.77 -18.61
CA ALA A 226 5.18 -23.24 -19.87
C ALA A 226 4.09 -23.66 -20.88
N GLU A 227 3.04 -24.33 -20.42
CA GLU A 227 1.87 -24.69 -21.25
C GLU A 227 1.15 -23.44 -21.78
N LEU A 228 0.87 -22.45 -20.92
CA LEU A 228 0.29 -21.17 -21.32
C LEU A 228 1.15 -20.44 -22.35
N GLU A 229 2.47 -20.35 -22.12
CA GLU A 229 3.39 -19.72 -23.06
C GLU A 229 3.46 -20.46 -24.41
N ALA A 230 3.30 -21.79 -24.41
CA ALA A 230 3.23 -22.59 -25.62
C ALA A 230 1.91 -22.37 -26.38
N GLU A 231 0.78 -22.30 -25.69
CA GLU A 231 -0.52 -21.97 -26.28
C GLU A 231 -0.54 -20.54 -26.85
N GLU A 232 0.05 -19.57 -26.14
CA GLU A 232 0.21 -18.20 -26.62
C GLU A 232 1.03 -18.11 -27.92
N LYS A 233 2.12 -18.89 -28.04
CA LYS A 233 2.94 -18.95 -29.26
C LYS A 233 2.21 -19.55 -30.46
N LEU A 234 1.20 -20.38 -30.23
CA LEU A 234 0.41 -21.04 -31.27
C LEU A 234 -0.83 -20.23 -31.70
N ASN A 235 -1.17 -19.17 -30.98
CA ASN A 235 -2.36 -18.36 -31.24
C ASN A 235 -2.07 -17.31 -32.33
N PRO A 236 -2.78 -17.29 -33.48
CA PRO A 236 -2.53 -16.34 -34.57
C PRO A 236 -2.69 -14.86 -34.16
N GLU A 237 -3.42 -14.55 -33.08
CA GLU A 237 -3.51 -13.18 -32.52
C GLU A 237 -2.23 -12.74 -31.77
N ALA A 238 -1.35 -13.67 -31.39
CA ALA A 238 -0.03 -13.35 -30.82
C ALA A 238 0.97 -12.82 -31.88
N SER A 239 0.59 -12.82 -33.16
CA SER A 239 1.38 -12.27 -34.27
C SER A 239 1.13 -10.79 -34.58
N LEU A 240 0.31 -10.10 -33.76
CA LEU A 240 0.08 -8.66 -33.93
C LEU A 240 1.33 -7.86 -33.55
N ASN A 241 1.91 -7.15 -34.53
CA ASN A 241 3.11 -6.37 -34.33
C ASN A 241 2.80 -5.02 -33.67
N LEU A 242 2.85 -4.98 -32.34
CA LEU A 242 2.70 -3.73 -31.59
C LEU A 242 3.90 -2.79 -31.70
N ASN A 243 5.03 -3.21 -32.29
CA ASN A 243 6.21 -2.35 -32.49
C ASN A 243 6.05 -1.41 -33.71
N VAL A 244 4.93 -0.72 -33.77
CA VAL A 244 4.65 0.34 -34.76
C VAL A 244 4.89 1.71 -34.14
N LYS A 245 5.27 2.69 -34.96
CA LYS A 245 5.45 4.09 -34.54
C LYS A 245 4.25 4.97 -34.87
N ASP A 246 3.25 4.43 -35.59
CA ASP A 246 2.01 5.12 -35.87
C ASP A 246 0.98 4.85 -34.76
N LYS A 247 0.38 5.93 -34.25
CA LYS A 247 -0.49 5.91 -33.06
C LYS A 247 -1.79 5.17 -33.34
N ASP A 248 -2.43 5.45 -34.47
CA ASP A 248 -3.71 4.85 -34.83
C ASP A 248 -3.54 3.36 -35.12
N SER A 249 -2.48 2.99 -35.83
CA SER A 249 -2.09 1.60 -36.07
C SER A 249 -1.84 0.84 -34.77
N PHE A 250 -1.10 1.45 -33.82
CA PHE A 250 -0.89 0.83 -32.50
C PHE A 250 -2.23 0.55 -31.81
N VAL A 251 -3.09 1.57 -31.71
CA VAL A 251 -4.36 1.46 -30.99
C VAL A 251 -5.26 0.42 -31.64
N GLN A 252 -5.36 0.38 -32.97
CA GLN A 252 -6.14 -0.62 -33.69
C GLN A 252 -5.63 -2.04 -33.45
N GLN A 253 -4.31 -2.25 -33.46
CA GLN A 253 -3.73 -3.56 -33.18
C GLN A 253 -3.89 -3.96 -31.72
N PHE A 254 -3.66 -3.04 -30.78
CA PHE A 254 -3.81 -3.30 -29.35
C PHE A 254 -5.25 -3.70 -29.00
N LYS A 255 -6.25 -3.06 -29.60
CA LYS A 255 -7.67 -3.41 -29.40
C LYS A 255 -8.05 -4.82 -29.87
N ARG A 256 -7.23 -5.43 -30.73
CA ARG A 256 -7.41 -6.81 -31.21
C ARG A 256 -6.68 -7.85 -30.37
N THR A 257 -5.98 -7.43 -29.31
CA THR A 257 -5.28 -8.35 -28.43
C THR A 257 -6.25 -9.05 -27.48
N THR A 258 -5.94 -10.29 -27.13
CA THR A 258 -6.66 -11.07 -26.11
C THR A 258 -6.73 -10.32 -24.78
N PHE A 259 -5.66 -9.59 -24.40
CA PHE A 259 -5.64 -8.75 -23.22
C PHE A 259 -6.71 -7.65 -23.23
N TYR A 260 -6.84 -6.90 -24.34
CA TYR A 260 -7.86 -5.86 -24.45
C TYR A 260 -9.28 -6.45 -24.44
N ALA A 261 -9.50 -7.57 -25.14
CA ALA A 261 -10.77 -8.29 -25.11
C ALA A 261 -11.12 -8.78 -23.69
N THR A 262 -10.13 -9.24 -22.93
CA THR A 262 -10.26 -9.66 -21.52
C THR A 262 -10.63 -8.50 -20.60
N ILE A 263 -10.06 -7.31 -20.83
CA ILE A 263 -10.45 -6.11 -20.06
C ILE A 263 -11.91 -5.74 -20.33
N MET A 264 -12.33 -5.82 -21.61
CA MET A 264 -13.65 -5.38 -22.04
C MET A 264 -14.76 -6.42 -21.76
N ASN A 265 -14.42 -7.70 -21.62
CA ASN A 265 -15.33 -8.79 -21.30
C ASN A 265 -15.08 -9.30 -19.88
N SER A 266 -16.00 -9.00 -18.95
CA SER A 266 -15.91 -9.37 -17.54
C SER A 266 -15.84 -10.88 -17.23
N ASP A 267 -16.19 -11.74 -18.19
CA ASP A 267 -16.17 -13.20 -18.07
C ASP A 267 -14.83 -13.85 -18.49
N HIS A 268 -13.91 -13.10 -19.09
CA HIS A 268 -12.59 -13.61 -19.43
C HIS A 268 -11.62 -13.35 -18.28
N HIS A 269 -11.48 -14.33 -17.40
CA HIS A 269 -10.37 -14.35 -16.46
C HIS A 269 -9.07 -14.69 -17.20
N ASN A 270 -8.04 -13.86 -17.04
CA ASN A 270 -6.70 -14.23 -17.50
C ASN A 270 -6.25 -15.45 -16.69
N GLN A 271 -6.23 -16.60 -17.36
CA GLN A 271 -6.01 -17.92 -16.80
C GLN A 271 -4.70 -18.02 -16.00
N LYS A 272 -3.65 -17.29 -16.43
CA LYS A 272 -2.39 -17.19 -15.70
C LYS A 272 -2.55 -16.59 -14.31
N GLN A 273 -3.41 -15.57 -14.17
CA GLN A 273 -3.71 -14.94 -12.88
C GLN A 273 -4.45 -15.90 -11.95
N VAL A 274 -5.43 -16.64 -12.47
CA VAL A 274 -6.22 -17.61 -11.70
C VAL A 274 -5.30 -18.72 -11.18
N ILE A 275 -4.36 -19.16 -12.03
CA ILE A 275 -3.34 -20.14 -11.66
C ILE A 275 -2.41 -19.59 -10.56
N GLU A 276 -1.85 -18.38 -10.72
CA GLU A 276 -0.96 -17.78 -9.70
C GLU A 276 -1.67 -17.61 -8.36
N SER A 277 -2.87 -17.03 -8.38
CA SER A 277 -3.63 -16.76 -7.17
C SER A 277 -3.98 -18.05 -6.43
N CYS A 278 -4.37 -19.09 -7.16
CA CYS A 278 -4.66 -20.40 -6.58
C CYS A 278 -3.40 -21.05 -6.00
N ILE A 279 -2.30 -21.09 -6.75
CA ILE A 279 -1.07 -21.74 -6.34
C ILE A 279 -0.44 -21.04 -5.12
N SER A 280 -0.35 -19.71 -5.16
CA SER A 280 0.13 -18.90 -4.04
C SER A 280 -0.70 -19.14 -2.77
N ALA A 281 -2.02 -19.25 -2.90
CA ALA A 281 -2.89 -19.56 -1.77
C ALA A 281 -2.63 -20.95 -1.18
N LEU A 282 -2.36 -21.97 -2.01
CA LEU A 282 -2.03 -23.32 -1.55
C LEU A 282 -0.69 -23.36 -0.79
N ILE A 283 0.34 -22.71 -1.31
CA ILE A 283 1.66 -22.65 -0.66
C ILE A 283 1.55 -21.90 0.68
N SER A 284 0.86 -20.76 0.70
CA SER A 284 0.63 -19.98 1.91
C SER A 284 -0.12 -20.77 2.97
N TYR A 285 -1.12 -21.57 2.56
CA TYR A 285 -1.83 -22.45 3.49
C TYR A 285 -0.91 -23.48 4.14
N ILE A 286 -0.06 -24.16 3.36
CA ILE A 286 0.87 -25.18 3.90
C ILE A 286 1.87 -24.55 4.89
N ASN A 287 2.38 -23.36 4.57
CA ASN A 287 3.37 -22.62 5.39
C ASN A 287 2.79 -21.98 6.66
N ASN A 288 1.48 -21.86 6.79
CA ASN A 288 0.87 -21.26 7.97
C ASN A 288 0.83 -22.27 9.12
N ASP A 289 1.45 -21.98 10.26
CA ASP A 289 1.39 -22.85 11.45
C ASP A 289 0.09 -22.67 12.27
N LYS A 290 -0.67 -21.60 12.01
CA LYS A 290 -1.95 -21.30 12.66
C LYS A 290 -3.11 -21.62 11.72
N LYS A 291 -3.20 -22.89 11.31
CA LYS A 291 -4.32 -23.38 10.50
C LYS A 291 -5.56 -23.47 11.37
N SER A 292 -6.65 -22.83 10.93
CA SER A 292 -7.98 -23.02 11.52
C SER A 292 -8.90 -23.53 10.42
N PHE A 293 -9.63 -24.61 10.73
CA PHE A 293 -10.56 -25.20 9.78
C PHE A 293 -11.94 -24.58 9.99
N ASN A 294 -12.44 -23.82 9.02
CA ASN A 294 -13.82 -23.35 9.00
C ASN A 294 -14.38 -23.70 7.62
N PHE A 295 -15.47 -24.47 7.54
CA PHE A 295 -16.03 -24.84 6.24
C PHE A 295 -16.70 -23.66 5.53
N ASP A 296 -17.11 -22.60 6.24
CA ASP A 296 -17.55 -21.35 5.58
C ASP A 296 -16.38 -20.67 4.86
N ASN A 297 -15.16 -20.75 5.43
CA ASN A 297 -13.93 -20.30 4.80
C ASN A 297 -13.47 -21.22 3.65
N LEU A 298 -14.12 -22.37 3.38
CA LEU A 298 -13.83 -23.18 2.20
C LEU A 298 -14.34 -22.52 0.91
N LYS A 299 -15.33 -21.63 1.01
CA LYS A 299 -15.71 -20.74 -0.08
C LYS A 299 -14.69 -19.60 -0.14
N PHE A 300 -13.95 -19.52 -1.25
CA PHE A 300 -12.88 -18.54 -1.52
C PHE A 300 -13.27 -17.05 -1.39
N THR A 301 -14.54 -16.75 -1.08
CA THR A 301 -15.01 -15.40 -0.77
C THR A 301 -14.43 -14.84 0.53
N GLN A 302 -14.03 -15.68 1.49
CA GLN A 302 -13.37 -15.24 2.71
C GLN A 302 -11.85 -15.22 2.53
N LYS A 303 -11.29 -14.01 2.54
CA LYS A 303 -9.85 -13.76 2.48
C LYS A 303 -9.20 -14.32 3.75
N PHE A 304 -8.45 -15.42 3.61
CA PHE A 304 -7.52 -15.84 4.66
C PHE A 304 -6.53 -14.70 4.91
N THR A 305 -6.48 -14.22 6.15
CA THR A 305 -5.47 -13.29 6.64
C THR A 305 -4.52 -14.07 7.56
N PRO A 306 -3.20 -13.78 7.56
CA PRO A 306 -2.55 -12.62 6.96
C PRO A 306 -2.35 -12.83 5.45
N ALA A 307 -2.11 -11.72 4.75
CA ALA A 307 -1.70 -11.75 3.34
C ALA A 307 -0.61 -12.82 3.12
N PRO A 308 -0.54 -13.46 1.93
CA PRO A 308 0.61 -14.28 1.62
C PRO A 308 1.86 -13.46 1.95
N GLU A 309 2.75 -14.01 2.78
CA GLU A 309 4.11 -13.48 2.83
C GLU A 309 4.58 -13.51 1.37
N GLU A 310 4.80 -12.31 0.82
CA GLU A 310 5.41 -12.19 -0.51
C GLU A 310 6.63 -13.09 -0.50
N GLU A 311 6.81 -13.92 -1.54
CA GLU A 311 7.96 -14.85 -1.62
C GLU A 311 9.22 -14.10 -1.19
N ASP A 312 9.77 -14.50 -0.06
CA ASP A 312 11.01 -13.90 0.43
C ASP A 312 12.04 -14.05 -0.71
N VAL A 313 12.74 -12.98 -1.12
CA VAL A 313 13.65 -13.04 -2.29
C VAL A 313 14.71 -14.14 -2.09
N SER A 314 15.00 -14.50 -0.83
CA SER A 314 15.81 -15.64 -0.41
C SER A 314 15.28 -17.01 -0.88
N ASN A 315 13.97 -17.17 -1.04
CA ASN A 315 13.27 -18.36 -1.54
C ASN A 315 13.08 -18.36 -3.07
N VAL A 316 13.36 -17.24 -3.75
CA VAL A 316 13.46 -17.19 -5.21
C VAL A 316 14.89 -17.56 -5.58
N GLY A 317 15.11 -18.86 -5.78
CA GLY A 317 16.40 -19.41 -6.21
C GLY A 317 16.73 -18.97 -7.63
N TYR A 318 17.13 -17.70 -7.81
CA TYR A 318 17.76 -17.25 -9.04
C TYR A 318 19.06 -18.03 -9.22
N ASP A 319 19.23 -18.61 -10.40
CA ASP A 319 20.48 -19.26 -10.75
C ASP A 319 21.63 -18.26 -10.72
N SER A 320 22.84 -18.73 -10.38
CA SER A 320 24.04 -17.93 -10.56
C SER A 320 24.21 -17.57 -12.03
N ALA A 321 24.60 -16.33 -12.31
CA ALA A 321 25.03 -15.94 -13.64
C ALA A 321 26.28 -16.75 -14.02
N GLU A 322 26.39 -17.10 -15.30
CA GLU A 322 27.60 -17.73 -15.83
C GLU A 322 28.75 -16.72 -15.70
N GLU A 323 29.87 -17.16 -15.11
CA GLU A 323 31.06 -16.33 -14.98
C GLU A 323 31.64 -16.04 -16.37
N ILE A 324 31.68 -14.76 -16.74
CA ILE A 324 32.24 -14.30 -18.01
C ILE A 324 33.54 -13.56 -17.72
N SER A 325 34.66 -14.16 -18.14
CA SER A 325 35.97 -13.52 -18.11
C SER A 325 36.01 -12.32 -19.05
N PHE A 326 36.88 -11.35 -18.75
CA PHE A 326 37.11 -10.22 -19.65
C PHE A 326 37.52 -10.71 -21.06
N PRO A 327 36.80 -10.31 -22.13
CA PRO A 327 37.13 -10.75 -23.49
C PRO A 327 38.50 -10.25 -23.95
N ASP A 328 39.38 -11.16 -24.38
CA ASP A 328 40.69 -10.82 -24.97
C ASP A 328 40.54 -10.42 -26.45
N ILE A 329 39.96 -9.25 -26.67
CA ILE A 329 39.71 -8.68 -28.01
C ILE A 329 40.74 -7.59 -28.27
N ILE A 330 41.60 -7.79 -29.29
CA ILE A 330 42.57 -6.80 -29.75
C ILE A 330 41.89 -5.84 -30.74
N MET A 331 41.85 -4.55 -30.42
CA MET A 331 41.27 -3.52 -31.28
C MET A 331 42.32 -2.52 -31.77
N SER A 332 42.08 -1.92 -32.93
CA SER A 332 43.01 -0.99 -33.58
C SER A 332 43.11 0.40 -32.92
N ASN A 333 42.20 0.75 -31.99
CA ASN A 333 42.19 2.06 -31.31
C ASN A 333 41.67 1.97 -29.86
N GLU A 334 42.39 1.25 -28.99
CA GLU A 334 42.01 1.02 -27.58
C GLU A 334 42.18 2.26 -26.69
N THR A 335 43.08 3.18 -27.05
CA THR A 335 43.37 4.41 -26.29
C THR A 335 42.20 5.39 -26.23
N GLY A 336 41.30 5.34 -27.22
CA GLY A 336 40.14 6.24 -27.34
C GLY A 336 38.83 5.70 -26.78
N ILE A 337 38.79 4.45 -26.29
CA ILE A 337 37.56 3.81 -25.79
C ILE A 337 37.48 3.98 -24.27
N PRO A 338 36.49 4.71 -23.74
CA PRO A 338 36.36 4.89 -22.30
C PRO A 338 35.71 3.66 -21.65
N VAL A 339 36.18 3.31 -20.46
CA VAL A 339 35.74 2.18 -19.65
C VAL A 339 35.35 2.69 -18.28
N ILE A 340 34.15 2.36 -17.81
CA ILE A 340 33.57 2.92 -16.58
C ILE A 340 33.64 1.87 -15.48
N LEU A 341 34.39 2.17 -14.41
CA LEU A 341 34.54 1.29 -13.25
C LEU A 341 33.29 1.32 -12.36
N LEU A 342 32.83 0.12 -11.97
CA LEU A 342 31.73 -0.07 -11.05
C LEU A 342 32.21 -0.74 -9.76
N THR A 343 31.83 -0.17 -8.61
CA THR A 343 32.02 -0.75 -7.28
C THR A 343 30.78 -1.50 -6.84
N HIS A 344 30.97 -2.50 -5.97
CA HIS A 344 29.90 -3.39 -5.55
C HIS A 344 28.74 -2.63 -4.89
N TYR A 345 27.52 -2.88 -5.36
CA TYR A 345 26.31 -2.24 -4.83
C TYR A 345 25.08 -3.15 -4.96
N SER A 346 24.90 -4.03 -3.98
CA SER A 346 23.81 -5.01 -4.00
C SER A 346 22.43 -4.37 -3.78
N LEU A 347 21.61 -4.31 -4.84
CA LEU A 347 20.21 -3.92 -4.80
C LEU A 347 19.35 -4.94 -4.04
N ILE A 348 19.79 -6.20 -4.07
CA ILE A 348 19.19 -7.31 -3.33
C ILE A 348 19.31 -7.03 -1.83
N ASP A 349 20.53 -6.76 -1.35
CA ASP A 349 20.77 -6.59 0.08
C ASP A 349 20.12 -5.33 0.64
N LYS A 350 20.13 -4.23 -0.12
CA LYS A 350 19.49 -2.98 0.30
C LYS A 350 17.99 -3.08 0.50
N ILE A 351 17.30 -3.86 -0.33
CA ILE A 351 15.83 -3.95 -0.30
C ILE A 351 15.37 -5.06 0.65
N LEU A 352 16.22 -6.06 0.88
CA LEU A 352 15.95 -7.18 1.80
C LEU A 352 16.37 -6.92 3.25
N PHE A 353 17.52 -6.29 3.46
CA PHE A 353 18.14 -6.09 4.76
C PHE A 353 18.27 -4.61 5.08
N LYS A 354 17.16 -3.87 5.06
CA LYS A 354 17.16 -2.56 5.74
C LYS A 354 17.61 -2.80 7.18
N SER A 355 18.77 -2.25 7.49
CA SER A 355 19.51 -2.36 8.74
C SER A 355 18.60 -2.31 9.97
N ASP A 356 18.91 -3.16 10.95
CA ASP A 356 18.27 -3.41 12.25
C ASP A 356 18.01 -2.20 13.17
N GLU A 357 18.12 -0.96 12.68
CA GLU A 357 17.96 0.26 13.48
C GLU A 357 16.50 0.68 13.69
N ASP A 358 15.56 0.25 12.85
CA ASP A 358 14.12 0.51 13.02
C ASP A 358 13.38 -0.78 13.42
N GLN A 359 13.37 -1.10 14.72
CA GLN A 359 12.66 -2.25 15.32
C GLN A 359 11.13 -2.15 15.27
N THR A 360 10.55 -1.43 14.32
CA THR A 360 9.11 -1.43 14.07
C THR A 360 8.84 -1.88 12.64
N SER A 361 8.68 -3.20 12.50
CA SER A 361 7.82 -3.87 11.51
C SER A 361 7.92 -3.36 10.07
N HIS A 362 8.51 -4.16 9.17
CA HIS A 362 7.82 -4.74 8.00
C HIS A 362 8.81 -5.54 7.16
N SER A 363 8.45 -6.79 6.86
CA SER A 363 9.08 -7.68 5.88
C SER A 363 9.44 -6.95 4.59
N ALA A 364 10.64 -7.21 4.08
CA ALA A 364 11.06 -6.77 2.75
C ALA A 364 10.01 -7.15 1.69
N HIS A 365 9.52 -6.16 0.95
CA HIS A 365 8.49 -6.39 -0.06
C HIS A 365 9.16 -6.80 -1.39
N PHE A 366 9.18 -8.10 -1.70
CA PHE A 366 9.57 -8.64 -3.01
C PHE A 366 8.89 -7.90 -4.16
N SER A 367 7.65 -7.44 -3.98
CA SER A 367 6.92 -6.64 -4.96
C SER A 367 7.62 -5.30 -5.28
N ARG A 368 8.22 -4.65 -4.27
CA ARG A 368 9.00 -3.42 -4.48
C ARG A 368 10.29 -3.71 -5.24
N PHE A 369 11.03 -4.74 -4.83
CA PHE A 369 12.23 -5.18 -5.55
C PHE A 369 11.91 -5.48 -7.02
N ARG A 370 10.87 -6.28 -7.27
CA ARG A 370 10.42 -6.66 -8.61
C ARG A 370 10.00 -5.45 -9.44
N SER A 371 9.22 -4.52 -8.87
CA SER A 371 8.82 -3.28 -9.56
C SER A 371 10.03 -2.43 -9.96
N MET A 372 11.08 -2.41 -9.13
CA MET A 372 12.28 -1.63 -9.37
C MET A 372 13.15 -2.24 -10.48
N ILE A 373 13.29 -3.57 -10.54
CA ILE A 373 14.05 -4.23 -11.62
C ILE A 373 13.30 -4.25 -12.95
N GLU A 374 11.96 -4.28 -12.92
CA GLU A 374 11.11 -4.18 -14.12
C GLU A 374 11.11 -2.74 -14.69
N CYS A 375 11.20 -1.71 -13.82
CA CYS A 375 11.39 -0.31 -14.22
C CYS A 375 12.55 0.36 -13.43
N PRO A 376 13.82 0.16 -13.85
CA PRO A 376 15.01 0.70 -13.20
C PRO A 376 15.06 2.24 -13.06
N LEU A 377 14.24 2.99 -13.78
CA LEU A 377 14.16 4.46 -13.64
C LEU A 377 13.90 4.92 -12.20
N MET A 378 13.31 4.05 -11.36
CA MET A 378 13.15 4.28 -9.93
C MET A 378 14.47 4.53 -9.18
N LEU A 379 15.59 4.01 -9.69
CA LEU A 379 16.93 4.19 -9.14
C LEU A 379 17.52 5.60 -9.37
N LEU A 380 16.95 6.42 -10.25
CA LEU A 380 17.47 7.77 -10.52
C LEU A 380 17.38 8.73 -9.33
N ASN A 381 16.51 8.41 -8.36
CA ASN A 381 16.37 9.14 -7.11
C ASN A 381 17.18 8.51 -5.95
N ASP A 382 17.93 7.45 -6.23
CA ASP A 382 18.70 6.71 -5.23
C ASP A 382 20.08 7.36 -5.02
N VAL A 383 20.26 7.97 -3.84
CA VAL A 383 21.51 8.64 -3.46
C VAL A 383 22.69 7.67 -3.45
N ASN A 384 22.45 6.39 -3.13
CA ASN A 384 23.50 5.37 -2.98
C ASN A 384 23.81 4.66 -4.30
N PHE A 385 22.94 4.75 -5.31
CA PHE A 385 23.29 4.24 -6.64
C PHE A 385 24.43 5.05 -7.26
N LYS A 386 24.51 6.36 -6.96
CA LYS A 386 25.60 7.22 -7.41
C LYS A 386 26.98 6.73 -6.95
N SER A 387 27.08 6.15 -5.75
CA SER A 387 28.34 5.67 -5.19
C SER A 387 28.86 4.38 -5.83
N SER A 388 28.05 3.65 -6.61
CA SER A 388 28.52 2.47 -7.34
C SER A 388 29.38 2.82 -8.56
N ILE A 389 29.41 4.10 -8.98
CA ILE A 389 30.18 4.57 -10.14
C ILE A 389 31.47 5.21 -9.64
N GLU A 390 32.59 4.54 -9.89
CA GLU A 390 33.88 4.85 -9.27
C GLU A 390 34.66 5.91 -10.04
N TYR A 391 35.13 5.55 -11.24
CA TYR A 391 35.95 6.38 -12.13
C TYR A 391 35.91 5.81 -13.56
N PHE A 392 36.65 6.41 -14.50
CA PHE A 392 36.81 5.87 -15.86
C PHE A 392 38.27 5.80 -16.28
N TYR A 393 38.59 4.84 -17.15
CA TYR A 393 39.89 4.68 -17.81
C TYR A 393 39.70 4.55 -19.32
N ASN A 394 40.79 4.57 -20.09
CA ASN A 394 40.71 4.01 -21.43
C ASN A 394 40.87 2.47 -21.37
N LEU A 395 40.47 1.79 -22.44
CA LEU A 395 40.46 0.33 -22.49
C LEU A 395 41.86 -0.28 -22.30
N GLU A 396 42.89 0.32 -22.89
CA GLU A 396 44.28 -0.14 -22.74
C GLU A 396 44.76 -0.08 -21.28
N ALA A 397 44.52 1.04 -20.60
CA ALA A 397 44.86 1.20 -19.18
C ALA A 397 44.08 0.22 -18.30
N PHE A 398 42.80 -0.04 -18.63
CA PHE A 398 42.00 -1.01 -17.91
C PHE A 398 42.51 -2.45 -18.09
N LYS A 399 42.88 -2.85 -19.32
CA LYS A 399 43.52 -4.15 -19.57
C LYS A 399 44.81 -4.31 -18.77
N ASN A 400 45.67 -3.29 -18.80
CA ASN A 400 46.89 -3.27 -18.00
C ASN A 400 46.60 -3.42 -16.49
N MET A 401 45.56 -2.76 -15.97
CA MET A 401 45.16 -2.91 -14.57
C MET A 401 44.75 -4.35 -14.22
N ILE A 402 43.97 -5.00 -15.08
CA ILE A 402 43.56 -6.41 -14.90
C ILE A 402 44.78 -7.32 -14.91
N GLU A 403 45.67 -7.17 -15.90
CA GLU A 403 46.89 -7.99 -16.04
C GLU A 403 47.81 -7.90 -14.83
N HIS A 404 47.90 -6.72 -14.20
CA HIS A 404 48.72 -6.47 -13.01
C HIS A 404 47.99 -6.77 -11.68
N GLY A 405 46.76 -7.31 -11.73
CA GLY A 405 45.99 -7.70 -10.55
C GLY A 405 45.50 -6.51 -9.69
N ILE A 406 45.39 -5.31 -10.26
CA ILE A 406 44.94 -4.12 -9.55
C ILE A 406 43.41 -4.11 -9.54
N LEU A 407 42.81 -4.49 -8.39
CA LEU A 407 41.36 -4.60 -8.22
C LEU A 407 40.74 -3.49 -7.37
N THR A 408 41.48 -2.41 -7.10
CA THR A 408 41.00 -1.28 -6.28
C THR A 408 40.80 -0.02 -7.12
N GLY A 409 39.72 0.70 -6.85
CA GLY A 409 39.35 1.93 -7.53
C GLY A 409 40.24 3.12 -7.15
N PRO A 410 40.51 4.06 -8.06
CA PRO A 410 41.43 5.16 -7.82
C PRO A 410 40.87 6.26 -6.89
N ARG A 411 39.55 6.36 -6.74
CA ARG A 411 38.89 7.47 -6.03
C ARG A 411 38.56 7.09 -4.60
N THR A 412 37.93 5.95 -4.39
CA THR A 412 37.48 5.45 -3.09
C THR A 412 38.48 4.48 -2.47
N ARG A 413 39.39 3.90 -3.26
CA ARG A 413 40.29 2.80 -2.87
C ARG A 413 39.54 1.53 -2.46
N GLU A 414 38.26 1.44 -2.82
CA GLU A 414 37.44 0.25 -2.62
C GLU A 414 37.65 -0.75 -3.75
N PRO A 415 37.43 -2.05 -3.51
CA PRO A 415 37.47 -3.04 -4.57
C PRO A 415 36.35 -2.77 -5.59
N PHE A 416 36.70 -2.73 -6.88
CA PHE A 416 35.71 -2.61 -7.95
C PHE A 416 35.24 -4.01 -8.40
N THR A 417 33.98 -4.14 -8.76
CA THR A 417 33.39 -5.41 -9.25
C THR A 417 33.77 -5.70 -10.70
N GLY A 418 33.86 -4.65 -11.50
CA GLY A 418 34.27 -4.73 -12.89
C GLY A 418 34.13 -3.39 -13.57
N ALA A 419 34.06 -3.42 -14.90
CA ALA A 419 33.91 -2.20 -15.68
C ALA A 419 33.00 -2.38 -16.88
N ILE A 420 32.29 -1.31 -17.25
CA ILE A 420 31.47 -1.27 -18.45
C ILE A 420 32.32 -0.77 -19.60
N VAL A 421 32.46 -1.60 -20.63
CA VAL A 421 33.11 -1.25 -21.90
C VAL A 421 32.00 -0.95 -22.92
N PRO A 422 31.75 0.31 -23.32
CA PRO A 422 30.58 0.73 -24.09
C PRO A 422 30.66 0.36 -25.58
N LEU A 423 30.82 -0.94 -25.85
CA LEU A 423 30.99 -1.57 -27.16
C LEU A 423 30.16 -2.85 -27.23
N GLU A 424 29.69 -3.20 -28.44
CA GLU A 424 28.76 -4.32 -28.63
C GLU A 424 29.41 -5.68 -28.41
N GLU A 425 30.71 -5.76 -28.71
CA GLU A 425 31.55 -6.95 -28.52
C GLU A 425 31.68 -7.34 -27.04
N PHE A 426 31.36 -6.42 -26.13
CA PHE A 426 31.40 -6.61 -24.68
C PHE A 426 30.01 -6.69 -24.06
N ASP A 427 28.92 -6.80 -24.84
CA ASP A 427 27.54 -6.80 -24.33
C ASP A 427 27.32 -7.88 -23.25
N ASP A 428 27.73 -9.12 -23.51
CA ASP A 428 27.56 -10.24 -22.56
C ASP A 428 28.40 -10.04 -21.28
N TYR A 429 29.64 -9.56 -21.44
CA TYR A 429 30.52 -9.23 -20.31
C TYR A 429 29.93 -8.08 -19.49
N ASN A 430 29.45 -7.02 -20.13
CA ASN A 430 28.86 -5.88 -19.42
C ASN A 430 27.60 -6.30 -18.66
N ASP A 431 26.73 -7.13 -19.25
CA ASP A 431 25.55 -7.67 -18.58
C ASP A 431 25.94 -8.51 -17.36
N TYR A 432 27.01 -9.32 -17.46
CA TYR A 432 27.58 -10.05 -16.32
C TYR A 432 28.09 -9.11 -15.23
N ILE A 433 28.84 -8.05 -15.58
CA ILE A 433 29.31 -7.06 -14.61
C ILE A 433 28.13 -6.37 -13.89
N LEU A 434 27.05 -6.04 -14.60
CA LEU A 434 25.84 -5.50 -13.96
C LEU A 434 25.20 -6.49 -13.00
N SER A 435 25.15 -7.77 -13.37
CA SER A 435 24.68 -8.86 -12.50
C SER A 435 25.51 -8.97 -11.22
N CYS A 436 26.84 -8.99 -11.34
CA CYS A 436 27.76 -9.03 -10.20
C CYS A 436 27.66 -7.79 -9.31
N THR A 437 27.56 -6.61 -9.94
CA THR A 437 27.55 -5.33 -9.24
C THR A 437 26.26 -5.15 -8.44
N TYR A 438 25.10 -5.37 -9.09
CA TYR A 438 23.79 -5.00 -8.56
C TYR A 438 22.98 -6.16 -7.98
N PHE A 439 23.28 -7.39 -8.39
CA PHE A 439 22.49 -8.57 -8.06
C PHE A 439 23.34 -9.70 -7.46
N ALA A 440 24.54 -9.39 -6.95
CA ALA A 440 25.47 -10.34 -6.35
C ALA A 440 25.74 -11.57 -7.25
N GLY A 441 25.78 -11.36 -8.57
CA GLY A 441 26.04 -12.41 -9.56
C GLY A 441 24.85 -13.33 -9.82
N ARG A 442 23.63 -12.96 -9.44
CA ARG A 442 22.41 -13.75 -9.69
C ARG A 442 21.74 -13.36 -11.00
N ARG A 443 21.18 -14.35 -11.72
CA ARG A 443 20.46 -14.15 -12.98
C ARG A 443 19.05 -13.60 -12.76
N VAL A 444 18.98 -12.31 -12.43
CA VAL A 444 17.73 -11.57 -12.22
C VAL A 444 17.20 -11.04 -13.57
N PRO A 445 15.91 -11.25 -13.92
CA PRO A 445 15.34 -10.71 -15.15
C PRO A 445 14.98 -9.22 -14.99
N TYR A 446 15.95 -8.34 -15.17
CA TYR A 446 15.77 -6.87 -15.12
C TYR A 446 15.69 -6.25 -16.52
N ASN A 447 15.14 -5.03 -16.60
CA ASN A 447 15.10 -4.26 -17.84
C ASN A 447 16.47 -3.65 -18.15
N GLN A 448 17.29 -4.36 -18.93
CA GLN A 448 18.67 -3.99 -19.24
C GLN A 448 18.79 -2.58 -19.83
N GLY A 449 18.02 -2.27 -20.88
CA GLY A 449 18.06 -0.96 -21.54
C GLY A 449 17.80 0.21 -20.59
N LEU A 450 16.84 0.07 -19.67
CA LEU A 450 16.58 1.10 -18.66
C LEU A 450 17.69 1.16 -17.59
N LEU A 451 18.27 0.04 -17.18
CA LEU A 451 19.39 0.06 -16.22
C LEU A 451 20.62 0.76 -16.81
N TYR A 452 20.95 0.48 -18.09
CA TYR A 452 21.99 1.21 -18.81
C TYR A 452 21.67 2.71 -18.94
N TYR A 453 20.41 3.08 -19.16
CA TYR A 453 20.00 4.48 -19.15
C TYR A 453 20.20 5.15 -17.79
N VAL A 454 19.86 4.46 -16.69
CA VAL A 454 20.09 4.95 -15.32
C VAL A 454 21.59 5.18 -15.07
N LEU A 455 22.45 4.27 -15.51
CA LEU A 455 23.91 4.44 -15.43
C LEU A 455 24.37 5.69 -16.20
N TYR A 456 23.93 5.84 -17.45
CA TYR A 456 24.23 7.03 -18.24
C TYR A 456 23.80 8.33 -17.56
N LYS A 457 22.56 8.39 -17.08
CA LYS A 457 22.03 9.58 -16.38
C LYS A 457 22.70 9.85 -15.04
N THR A 458 23.23 8.83 -14.40
CA THR A 458 24.02 9.00 -13.18
C THR A 458 25.39 9.56 -13.54
N CYS A 459 26.07 8.99 -14.55
CA CYS A 459 27.35 9.51 -15.08
C CYS A 459 27.26 10.97 -15.54
N GLU A 460 26.17 11.37 -16.20
CA GLU A 460 25.94 12.75 -16.65
C GLU A 460 25.95 13.77 -15.50
N LYS A 461 25.65 13.34 -14.27
CA LYS A 461 25.62 14.18 -13.06
C LYS A 461 26.93 14.12 -12.25
N LEU A 462 27.94 13.36 -12.68
CA LEU A 462 29.19 13.17 -11.97
C LEU A 462 30.27 14.12 -12.49
N GLU A 463 30.77 15.00 -11.62
CA GLU A 463 31.80 15.99 -11.95
C GLU A 463 33.12 15.36 -12.41
N TYR A 464 33.41 14.13 -11.95
CA TYR A 464 34.64 13.40 -12.27
C TYR A 464 34.52 12.49 -13.49
N ILE A 465 33.38 12.49 -14.21
CA ILE A 465 33.24 11.80 -15.49
C ILE A 465 33.25 12.84 -16.61
N GLU A 466 34.17 12.70 -17.56
CA GLU A 466 34.31 13.68 -18.63
C GLU A 466 33.10 13.70 -19.59
N PRO A 467 32.71 14.88 -20.13
CA PRO A 467 31.60 14.99 -21.07
C PRO A 467 31.71 14.10 -22.31
N ASN A 468 32.94 13.87 -22.80
CA ASN A 468 33.19 12.99 -23.94
C ASN A 468 32.88 11.52 -23.62
N VAL A 469 33.18 11.08 -22.40
CA VAL A 469 32.85 9.73 -21.90
C VAL A 469 31.34 9.57 -21.80
N VAL A 470 30.64 10.57 -21.24
CA VAL A 470 29.18 10.60 -21.15
C VAL A 470 28.54 10.50 -22.54
N LYS A 471 29.07 11.24 -23.52
CA LYS A 471 28.59 11.20 -24.91
C LYS A 471 28.83 9.83 -25.56
N TYR A 472 29.98 9.21 -25.33
CA TYR A 472 30.29 7.87 -25.83
C TYR A 472 29.34 6.82 -25.25
N LEU A 473 29.17 6.84 -23.92
CA LEU A 473 28.24 5.97 -23.21
C LEU A 473 26.80 6.16 -23.71
N LYS A 474 26.34 7.39 -23.94
CA LYS A 474 25.01 7.67 -24.49
C LYS A 474 24.77 6.92 -25.81
N GLY A 475 25.76 6.92 -26.72
CA GLY A 475 25.69 6.19 -27.98
C GLY A 475 25.51 4.68 -27.79
N TYR A 476 26.23 4.10 -26.82
CA TYR A 476 26.08 2.70 -26.44
C TYR A 476 24.71 2.39 -25.81
N VAL A 477 24.25 3.24 -24.88
CA VAL A 477 22.94 3.09 -24.24
C VAL A 477 21.80 3.11 -25.25
N ILE A 478 21.84 4.00 -26.25
CA ILE A 478 20.84 4.02 -27.33
C ILE A 478 20.77 2.65 -28.02
N LYS A 479 21.91 2.02 -28.33
CA LYS A 479 21.94 0.68 -28.94
C LYS A 479 21.34 -0.38 -28.02
N ARG A 480 21.68 -0.38 -26.72
CA ARG A 480 21.14 -1.33 -25.74
C ARG A 480 19.63 -1.17 -25.57
N ILE A 481 19.11 0.06 -25.52
CA ILE A 481 17.66 0.33 -25.51
C ILE A 481 16.98 -0.24 -26.76
N ALA A 482 17.59 -0.09 -27.94
CA ALA A 482 17.04 -0.58 -29.20
C ALA A 482 16.91 -2.12 -29.23
N LYS A 483 17.86 -2.83 -28.61
CA LYS A 483 17.87 -4.31 -28.53
C LYS A 483 16.99 -4.87 -27.40
N THR A 484 16.60 -4.05 -26.42
CA THR A 484 15.89 -4.51 -25.22
C THR A 484 14.40 -4.80 -25.52
N GLN A 485 13.94 -5.99 -25.13
CA GLN A 485 12.52 -6.36 -25.12
C GLN A 485 12.00 -6.47 -23.69
N CYS A 486 10.76 -6.04 -23.47
CA CYS A 486 10.10 -6.09 -22.18
C CYS A 486 8.58 -6.24 -22.34
N TYR A 487 7.86 -6.42 -21.23
CA TYR A 487 6.40 -6.39 -21.25
C TYR A 487 5.88 -4.97 -21.56
N LEU A 488 4.77 -4.88 -22.28
CA LEU A 488 4.17 -3.62 -22.74
C LEU A 488 3.88 -2.65 -21.59
N GLY A 489 3.43 -3.15 -20.45
CA GLY A 489 3.15 -2.34 -19.26
C GLY A 489 4.37 -2.01 -18.40
N LEU A 490 5.59 -2.39 -18.81
CA LEU A 490 6.82 -2.38 -18.01
C LEU A 490 6.74 -3.13 -16.67
N SER A 491 5.64 -3.81 -16.38
CA SER A 491 5.51 -4.69 -15.22
C SER A 491 4.88 -6.01 -15.59
N GLY A 492 5.37 -7.08 -14.97
CA GLY A 492 4.78 -8.42 -15.01
C GLY A 492 4.26 -8.88 -13.64
N VAL A 493 4.21 -7.98 -12.64
CA VAL A 493 3.80 -8.30 -11.26
C VAL A 493 2.29 -8.23 -11.08
N SER A 494 1.67 -7.21 -11.67
CA SER A 494 0.24 -6.98 -11.49
C SER A 494 -0.53 -7.99 -12.31
N ILE A 495 -1.46 -8.68 -11.65
CA ILE A 495 -2.52 -9.47 -12.27
C ILE A 495 -3.08 -8.67 -13.46
N ASP A 496 -3.35 -7.39 -13.27
CA ASP A 496 -4.03 -6.51 -14.21
C ASP A 496 -3.26 -6.04 -15.47
N ASP A 497 -2.04 -6.53 -15.73
CA ASP A 497 -1.13 -5.99 -16.76
C ASP A 497 -1.02 -6.86 -18.03
N PRO A 498 -0.76 -6.23 -19.20
CA PRO A 498 -0.57 -6.96 -20.45
C PRO A 498 0.77 -7.69 -20.44
N LEU A 499 0.74 -9.02 -20.54
CA LEU A 499 1.93 -9.87 -20.65
C LEU A 499 2.47 -9.98 -22.09
N ILE A 500 2.22 -8.95 -22.90
CA ILE A 500 2.65 -8.87 -24.30
C ILE A 500 4.07 -8.33 -24.35
N LYS A 501 5.01 -9.09 -24.96
CA LYS A 501 6.40 -8.64 -25.14
C LYS A 501 6.52 -7.71 -26.35
N VAL A 502 7.17 -6.57 -26.14
CA VAL A 502 7.42 -5.53 -27.16
C VAL A 502 8.82 -4.95 -26.97
N ASN A 503 9.28 -4.14 -27.91
CA ASN A 503 10.50 -3.37 -27.77
C ASN A 503 10.34 -2.34 -26.63
N LEU A 504 11.44 -2.04 -25.93
CA LEU A 504 11.44 -1.11 -24.81
C LEU A 504 10.82 0.25 -25.17
N THR A 505 11.14 0.78 -26.35
CA THR A 505 10.60 2.08 -26.80
C THR A 505 9.08 2.06 -26.95
N THR A 506 8.50 0.97 -27.46
CA THR A 506 7.04 0.79 -27.55
C THR A 506 6.39 0.70 -26.16
N ALA A 507 7.01 -0.01 -25.22
CA ALA A 507 6.53 -0.08 -23.84
C ALA A 507 6.55 1.29 -23.14
N LEU A 508 7.61 2.07 -23.34
CA LEU A 508 7.71 3.44 -22.83
C LEU A 508 6.63 4.34 -23.43
N TRP A 509 6.39 4.25 -24.75
CA TRP A 509 5.35 5.02 -25.42
C TRP A 509 3.95 4.68 -24.89
N TYR A 510 3.69 3.39 -24.66
CA TYR A 510 2.45 2.93 -24.05
C TYR A 510 2.25 3.48 -22.63
N CYS A 511 3.31 3.45 -21.83
CA CYS A 511 3.29 3.94 -20.45
C CYS A 511 3.09 5.45 -20.34
N VAL A 512 3.65 6.22 -21.29
CA VAL A 512 3.65 7.68 -21.25
C VAL A 512 2.43 8.30 -21.89
N GLU A 513 1.92 7.73 -22.99
CA GLU A 513 0.89 8.37 -23.81
C GLU A 513 -0.26 7.43 -24.20
N LEU A 514 0.03 6.27 -24.82
CA LEU A 514 -1.04 5.49 -25.48
C LEU A 514 -2.05 4.92 -24.48
N SER A 515 -1.62 4.50 -23.29
CA SER A 515 -2.55 4.04 -22.26
C SER A 515 -3.48 5.16 -21.77
N SER A 516 -3.04 6.41 -21.75
CA SER A 516 -3.89 7.58 -21.45
C SER A 516 -4.91 7.83 -22.56
N ILE A 517 -4.53 7.62 -23.82
CA ILE A 517 -5.46 7.75 -24.97
C ILE A 517 -6.52 6.65 -24.94
N ILE A 518 -6.14 5.42 -24.59
CA ILE A 518 -7.03 4.26 -24.61
C ILE A 518 -7.97 4.24 -23.40
N PHE A 519 -7.45 4.50 -22.19
CA PHE A 519 -8.19 4.31 -20.93
C PHE A 519 -8.45 5.60 -20.15
N GLY A 520 -7.78 6.71 -20.49
CA GLY A 520 -7.77 7.91 -19.66
C GLY A 520 -9.12 8.61 -19.52
N ASN A 521 -10.08 8.31 -20.40
CA ASN A 521 -11.45 8.82 -20.40
C ASN A 521 -12.50 7.70 -20.13
N ASP A 522 -12.05 6.48 -19.83
CA ASP A 522 -12.93 5.33 -19.58
C ASP A 522 -13.22 5.22 -18.06
N PRO A 523 -14.44 5.49 -17.57
CA PRO A 523 -14.75 5.45 -16.15
C PRO A 523 -14.55 4.07 -15.50
N THR A 524 -14.68 3.00 -16.27
CA THR A 524 -14.58 1.61 -15.82
C THR A 524 -13.13 1.15 -15.77
N HIS A 525 -12.36 1.50 -16.81
CA HIS A 525 -11.01 0.98 -17.01
C HIS A 525 -9.89 2.01 -16.84
N PHE A 526 -10.20 3.22 -16.35
CA PHE A 526 -9.22 4.27 -16.02
C PHE A 526 -8.06 3.79 -15.14
N THR A 527 -8.28 2.78 -14.30
CA THR A 527 -7.22 2.19 -13.46
C THR A 527 -6.09 1.57 -14.27
N LYS A 528 -6.31 1.24 -15.54
CA LYS A 528 -5.33 0.68 -16.49
C LYS A 528 -4.44 1.74 -17.15
N GLU A 529 -4.69 3.03 -16.95
CA GLU A 529 -3.80 4.11 -17.42
C GLU A 529 -2.45 4.04 -16.70
N LYS A 530 -1.38 3.76 -17.45
CA LYS A 530 -0.04 3.53 -16.89
C LYS A 530 0.69 4.79 -16.49
N LEU A 531 0.33 5.93 -17.07
CA LEU A 531 0.89 7.23 -16.70
C LEU A 531 0.67 7.54 -15.21
N ARG A 532 -0.39 6.99 -14.58
CA ARG A 532 -0.65 7.09 -13.14
C ARG A 532 0.49 6.55 -12.27
N MET A 533 1.11 5.45 -12.72
CA MET A 533 2.22 4.79 -12.03
C MET A 533 3.55 5.47 -12.34
N TYR A 534 3.76 5.87 -13.58
CA TYR A 534 5.05 6.34 -14.08
C TYR A 534 5.18 7.86 -14.18
N SER A 535 4.19 8.64 -13.73
CA SER A 535 4.15 10.11 -13.88
C SER A 535 5.45 10.81 -13.44
N HIS A 536 6.09 10.33 -12.38
CA HIS A 536 7.34 10.89 -11.85
C HIS A 536 8.53 10.74 -12.78
N PHE A 537 8.52 9.77 -13.70
CA PHE A 537 9.64 9.43 -14.60
C PHE A 537 9.38 9.84 -16.06
N VAL A 538 8.27 10.55 -16.33
CA VAL A 538 7.81 10.91 -17.67
C VAL A 538 8.85 11.65 -18.49
N GLU A 539 9.60 12.58 -17.90
CA GLU A 539 10.63 13.33 -18.64
C GLU A 539 11.75 12.42 -19.16
N TYR A 540 12.17 11.43 -18.37
CA TYR A 540 13.17 10.46 -18.77
C TYR A 540 12.66 9.52 -19.87
N MET A 541 11.40 9.06 -19.73
CA MET A 541 10.78 8.23 -20.75
C MET A 541 10.59 8.99 -22.07
N LYS A 542 10.18 10.26 -22.02
CA LYS A 542 10.08 11.15 -23.20
C LYS A 542 11.43 11.35 -23.87
N GLU A 543 12.48 11.64 -23.10
CA GLU A 543 13.83 11.81 -23.65
C GLU A 543 14.29 10.57 -24.43
N ILE A 544 14.05 9.36 -23.89
CA ILE A 544 14.37 8.13 -24.61
C ILE A 544 13.56 8.05 -25.91
N LEU A 545 12.26 8.29 -25.85
CA LEU A 545 11.39 8.25 -27.02
C LEU A 545 11.78 9.27 -28.11
N GLU A 546 12.26 10.45 -27.71
CA GLU A 546 12.82 11.46 -28.61
C GLU A 546 14.07 10.96 -29.34
N TRP A 547 14.98 10.23 -28.68
CA TRP A 547 16.16 9.63 -29.33
C TRP A 547 15.77 8.66 -30.46
N PHE A 548 14.59 8.03 -30.34
CA PHE A 548 14.04 7.11 -31.33
C PHE A 548 12.98 7.74 -32.24
N GLN A 549 12.84 9.07 -32.24
CA GLN A 549 11.95 9.81 -33.14
C GLN A 549 10.47 9.41 -33.04
N TYR A 550 9.99 9.12 -31.83
CA TYR A 550 8.54 8.96 -31.58
C TYR A 550 7.87 10.33 -31.52
N GLN A 551 6.67 10.45 -32.12
CA GLN A 551 5.86 11.66 -32.05
C GLN A 551 4.93 11.58 -30.84
N ILE A 552 5.24 12.36 -29.80
CA ILE A 552 4.48 12.40 -28.55
C ILE A 552 3.69 13.70 -28.50
N ASP A 553 2.42 13.65 -28.08
CA ASP A 553 1.69 14.84 -27.66
C ASP A 553 2.22 15.33 -26.30
N THR A 554 3.30 16.10 -26.34
CA THR A 554 3.97 16.62 -25.15
C THR A 554 3.05 17.46 -24.27
N ASN A 555 2.07 18.18 -24.84
CA ASN A 555 1.14 18.99 -24.06
C ASN A 555 0.18 18.12 -23.26
N LEU A 556 -0.43 17.12 -23.91
CA LEU A 556 -1.32 16.16 -23.25
C LEU A 556 -0.56 15.39 -22.16
N VAL A 557 0.62 14.86 -22.49
CA VAL A 557 1.44 14.07 -21.55
C VAL A 557 1.87 14.90 -20.36
N ASN A 558 2.43 16.10 -20.57
CA ASN A 558 2.89 16.94 -19.46
C ASN A 558 1.75 17.34 -18.54
N ARG A 559 0.58 17.70 -19.10
CA ARG A 559 -0.60 18.05 -18.33
C ARG A 559 -1.08 16.88 -17.46
N ARG A 560 -1.27 15.70 -18.04
CA ARG A 560 -1.71 14.52 -17.29
C ARG A 560 -0.66 14.07 -16.27
N ALA A 561 0.62 14.13 -16.62
CA ALA A 561 1.70 13.81 -15.70
C ALA A 561 1.75 14.76 -14.50
N ASP A 562 1.56 16.08 -14.71
CA ASP A 562 1.49 17.08 -13.63
C ASP A 562 0.34 16.75 -12.67
N ILE A 563 -0.86 16.45 -13.19
CA ILE A 563 -2.00 16.05 -12.38
C ILE A 563 -1.66 14.82 -11.53
N PHE A 564 -1.14 13.74 -12.13
CA PHE A 564 -0.85 12.52 -11.38
C PHE A 564 0.29 12.68 -10.37
N LYS A 565 1.32 13.47 -10.66
CA LYS A 565 2.38 13.79 -9.70
C LYS A 565 1.77 14.44 -8.44
N HIS A 566 0.94 15.47 -8.62
CA HIS A 566 0.32 16.18 -7.50
C HIS A 566 -0.72 15.31 -6.77
N LEU A 567 -1.56 14.56 -7.48
CA LEU A 567 -2.53 13.65 -6.84
C LEU A 567 -1.83 12.59 -5.98
N ASN A 568 -0.73 12.01 -6.46
CA ASN A 568 0.05 11.02 -5.72
C ASN A 568 0.70 11.62 -4.47
N GLN A 569 1.12 12.88 -4.50
CA GLN A 569 1.62 13.61 -3.33
C GLN A 569 0.49 13.94 -2.35
N LEU A 570 -0.61 14.53 -2.83
CA LEU A 570 -1.78 14.91 -2.02
C LEU A 570 -2.46 13.69 -1.38
N LYS A 571 -2.41 12.51 -2.01
CA LYS A 571 -2.90 11.25 -1.42
C LYS A 571 -2.21 10.92 -0.08
N ARG A 572 -0.94 11.31 0.09
CA ARG A 572 -0.17 11.05 1.32
C ARG A 572 -0.48 12.04 2.44
N ILE A 573 -1.18 13.14 2.13
CA ILE A 573 -1.54 14.19 3.07
C ILE A 573 -3.02 14.00 3.45
N PRO A 574 -3.36 13.75 4.73
CA PRO A 574 -4.73 13.39 5.10
C PRO A 574 -5.66 14.62 5.21
N ARG A 575 -5.20 15.71 5.83
CA ARG A 575 -6.05 16.87 6.17
C ARG A 575 -6.16 17.87 5.02
N PHE A 576 -7.29 18.55 4.93
CA PHE A 576 -7.55 19.55 3.88
C PHE A 576 -6.62 20.75 4.00
N GLU A 577 -6.45 21.28 5.21
CA GLU A 577 -5.59 22.44 5.48
C GLU A 577 -4.13 22.15 5.11
N ASP A 578 -3.62 20.95 5.39
CA ASP A 578 -2.25 20.56 5.05
C ASP A 578 -2.06 20.42 3.53
N LYS A 579 -3.08 19.90 2.82
CA LYS A 579 -3.08 19.86 1.35
C LYS A 579 -3.08 21.26 0.74
N ALA A 580 -3.92 22.15 1.27
CA ALA A 580 -3.97 23.53 0.85
C ALA A 580 -2.63 24.22 1.11
N MET A 581 -2.05 24.03 2.30
CA MET A 581 -0.75 24.58 2.68
C MET A 581 0.35 24.14 1.72
N PHE A 582 0.44 22.83 1.44
CA PHE A 582 1.44 22.26 0.51
C PHE A 582 1.42 22.92 -0.88
N ILE A 583 0.22 23.25 -1.40
CA ILE A 583 0.08 23.93 -2.69
C ILE A 583 0.34 25.43 -2.56
N LEU A 584 -0.14 26.07 -1.50
CA LEU A 584 0.05 27.50 -1.25
C LEU A 584 1.53 27.85 -1.06
N GLU A 585 2.34 26.97 -0.49
CA GLU A 585 3.80 27.13 -0.38
C GLU A 585 4.50 27.19 -1.75
N GLN A 586 3.88 26.64 -2.79
CA GLN A 586 4.40 26.72 -4.16
C GLN A 586 3.94 27.98 -4.90
N ILE A 587 2.94 28.70 -4.37
CA ILE A 587 2.33 29.90 -4.98
C ILE A 587 2.87 31.17 -4.31
N PHE A 588 2.89 31.20 -2.98
CA PHE A 588 3.21 32.37 -2.17
C PHE A 588 4.61 32.30 -1.58
N LEU A 589 5.21 33.46 -1.35
CA LEU A 589 6.53 33.55 -0.72
C LEU A 589 6.47 33.13 0.75
N LYS A 590 7.43 32.30 1.18
CA LYS A 590 7.62 31.93 2.58
C LYS A 590 8.75 32.76 3.18
N LYS A 591 8.46 33.62 4.15
CA LYS A 591 9.44 34.40 4.94
C LYS A 591 9.41 33.91 6.38
N ASP A 592 10.52 33.39 6.89
CA ASP A 592 10.65 33.05 8.31
C ASP A 592 9.57 32.08 8.83
N GLY A 593 9.09 31.17 7.96
CA GLY A 593 8.01 30.22 8.25
C GLY A 593 6.61 30.73 7.91
N PHE A 594 6.41 32.04 7.73
CA PHE A 594 5.13 32.65 7.35
C PHE A 594 4.95 32.67 5.84
N LEU A 595 3.80 32.20 5.35
CA LEU A 595 3.37 32.51 3.98
C LEU A 595 2.86 33.93 3.91
N VAL A 596 3.45 34.75 3.06
CA VAL A 596 3.09 36.16 2.93
C VAL A 596 2.32 36.43 1.64
N SER A 597 1.57 37.53 1.62
CA SER A 597 0.77 38.02 0.50
C SER A 597 1.65 38.56 -0.63
N GLU A 598 2.50 37.71 -1.19
CA GLU A 598 3.42 37.96 -2.29
C GLU A 598 3.45 36.69 -3.15
N ILE A 599 2.92 36.77 -4.38
CA ILE A 599 2.83 35.62 -5.29
C ILE A 599 4.14 35.49 -6.04
N VAL A 600 4.78 34.32 -5.93
CA VAL A 600 6.05 33.99 -6.61
C VAL A 600 5.78 33.21 -7.90
N ASN A 601 4.83 32.27 -7.87
CA ASN A 601 4.49 31.42 -9.01
C ASN A 601 2.97 31.47 -9.28
N PRO A 602 2.48 32.46 -10.05
CA PRO A 602 1.05 32.58 -10.34
C PRO A 602 0.51 31.39 -11.13
N ASP A 603 1.36 30.74 -11.95
CA ASP A 603 1.00 29.56 -12.73
C ASP A 603 0.64 28.36 -11.85
N ASN A 604 1.01 28.33 -10.56
CA ASN A 604 0.64 27.22 -9.68
C ASN A 604 -0.77 27.38 -9.07
N ILE A 605 -1.46 28.51 -9.26
CA ILE A 605 -2.76 28.78 -8.63
C ILE A 605 -3.82 27.75 -9.01
N TYR A 606 -3.85 27.32 -10.29
CA TYR A 606 -4.83 26.34 -10.76
C TYR A 606 -4.69 24.99 -10.02
N LYS A 607 -3.51 24.66 -9.49
CA LYS A 607 -3.25 23.41 -8.76
C LYS A 607 -4.06 23.29 -7.48
N LEU A 608 -4.57 24.39 -6.91
CA LEU A 608 -5.50 24.34 -5.77
C LEU A 608 -6.76 23.50 -6.10
N LEU A 609 -7.14 23.42 -7.37
CA LEU A 609 -8.25 22.59 -7.83
C LEU A 609 -7.95 21.08 -7.71
N TYR A 610 -6.69 20.66 -7.69
CA TYR A 610 -6.31 19.25 -7.50
C TYR A 610 -6.78 18.71 -6.15
N ILE A 611 -6.97 19.57 -5.14
CA ILE A 611 -7.49 19.17 -3.83
C ILE A 611 -8.92 18.60 -3.93
N LYS A 612 -9.69 19.05 -4.93
CA LYS A 612 -11.07 18.57 -5.19
C LYS A 612 -11.12 17.24 -5.93
N MET A 613 -10.00 16.81 -6.52
CA MET A 613 -9.95 15.59 -7.33
C MET A 613 -9.72 14.35 -6.45
N ASP A 614 -10.41 13.26 -6.77
CA ASP A 614 -10.25 11.98 -6.10
C ASP A 614 -9.32 11.06 -6.90
N HIS A 615 -8.18 10.70 -6.31
CA HIS A 615 -7.20 9.78 -6.89
C HIS A 615 -7.76 8.39 -7.24
N ARG A 616 -8.92 7.99 -6.70
CA ARG A 616 -9.58 6.70 -6.97
C ARG A 616 -10.57 6.74 -8.12
N LYS A 617 -10.98 7.93 -8.55
CA LYS A 617 -11.97 8.14 -9.61
C LYS A 617 -11.30 8.64 -10.88
N LEU A 618 -12.05 8.61 -11.97
CA LEU A 618 -11.66 9.26 -13.21
C LEU A 618 -11.24 10.71 -12.94
N VAL A 619 -10.12 11.12 -13.52
CA VAL A 619 -9.66 12.51 -13.42
C VAL A 619 -10.52 13.37 -14.31
N ASP A 620 -11.41 14.15 -13.70
CA ASP A 620 -12.21 15.15 -14.39
C ASP A 620 -11.35 16.39 -14.69
N GLU A 621 -10.72 16.41 -15.86
CA GLU A 621 -9.93 17.56 -16.31
C GLU A 621 -10.77 18.82 -16.53
N SER A 622 -12.11 18.72 -16.64
CA SER A 622 -12.98 19.89 -16.80
C SER A 622 -12.95 20.81 -15.58
N VAL A 623 -12.64 20.26 -14.39
CA VAL A 623 -12.47 21.03 -13.16
C VAL A 623 -11.36 22.09 -13.32
N LEU A 624 -10.34 21.82 -14.12
CA LEU A 624 -9.21 22.72 -14.36
C LEU A 624 -9.54 23.92 -15.26
N SER A 625 -10.72 23.94 -15.88
CA SER A 625 -11.20 25.05 -16.69
C SER A 625 -11.90 26.15 -15.87
N VAL A 626 -12.16 25.88 -14.59
CA VAL A 626 -12.84 26.79 -13.67
C VAL A 626 -11.84 27.79 -13.07
N GLU A 627 -12.22 29.07 -12.98
CA GLU A 627 -11.42 30.08 -12.30
C GLU A 627 -11.24 29.76 -10.81
N VAL A 628 -10.01 29.88 -10.31
CA VAL A 628 -9.68 29.57 -8.92
C VAL A 628 -9.94 30.76 -7.99
N ASP A 629 -10.96 30.62 -7.17
CA ASP A 629 -11.14 31.46 -5.99
C ASP A 629 -10.22 30.99 -4.85
N VAL A 630 -9.07 31.65 -4.71
CA VAL A 630 -8.04 31.33 -3.69
C VAL A 630 -8.59 31.50 -2.26
N HIS A 631 -9.59 32.37 -2.04
CA HIS A 631 -10.19 32.59 -0.71
C HIS A 631 -10.99 31.38 -0.21
N LYS A 632 -11.34 30.43 -1.09
CA LYS A 632 -11.90 29.14 -0.68
C LYS A 632 -10.87 28.23 -0.01
N PHE A 633 -9.59 28.42 -0.31
CA PHE A 633 -8.49 27.56 0.15
C PHE A 633 -7.64 28.22 1.24
N ALA A 634 -7.57 29.55 1.28
CA ALA A 634 -6.73 30.28 2.22
C ALA A 634 -7.48 31.42 2.92
N HIS A 635 -6.99 31.81 4.10
CA HIS A 635 -7.47 32.98 4.84
C HIS A 635 -6.44 34.11 4.75
N PHE A 636 -6.80 35.24 4.16
CA PHE A 636 -5.90 36.37 3.97
C PHE A 636 -6.02 37.37 5.11
N MET A 637 -4.88 37.75 5.68
CA MET A 637 -4.79 38.90 6.58
C MET A 637 -4.83 40.21 5.78
N ASP A 638 -5.49 41.21 6.32
CA ASP A 638 -5.54 42.55 5.74
C ASP A 638 -4.21 43.29 5.97
N TYR A 639 -3.81 44.08 4.99
CA TYR A 639 -2.65 44.93 5.09
C TYR A 639 -2.98 46.16 5.92
N ILE A 640 -2.16 46.48 6.91
CA ILE A 640 -2.36 47.65 7.78
C ILE A 640 -1.09 48.49 7.70
N GLU A 641 -1.22 49.71 7.19
CA GLU A 641 -0.14 50.70 7.27
C GLU A 641 0.11 51.08 8.72
N ASP A 642 1.36 51.44 9.05
CA ASP A 642 1.77 51.67 10.43
C ASP A 642 0.85 52.71 11.12
N THR A 643 0.19 52.28 12.19
CA THR A 643 -0.77 53.10 12.91
C THR A 643 -0.11 54.10 13.87
N ASN A 644 1.18 53.93 14.23
CA ASN A 644 1.89 54.78 15.21
C ASN A 644 1.10 55.01 16.52
N VAL A 645 0.39 53.99 17.02
CA VAL A 645 -0.35 54.10 18.29
C VAL A 645 0.54 53.56 19.42
N PRO A 646 0.96 54.41 20.38
CA PRO A 646 1.81 53.97 21.48
C PRO A 646 1.11 52.99 22.41
N ILE A 647 1.89 52.13 23.08
CA ILE A 647 1.40 51.23 24.13
C ILE A 647 1.30 52.03 25.43
N CYS A 648 0.11 52.06 26.03
CA CYS A 648 -0.11 52.70 27.32
C CYS A 648 0.50 51.86 28.43
N ARG A 649 1.37 52.43 29.25
CA ARG A 649 2.00 51.74 30.39
C ARG A 649 0.98 51.24 31.43
N LYS A 650 -0.10 52.01 31.66
CA LYS A 650 -1.15 51.67 32.65
C LYS A 650 -2.04 50.50 32.24
N THR A 651 -2.04 50.11 30.97
CA THR A 651 -2.91 49.03 30.45
C THR A 651 -2.16 47.98 29.64
N LEU A 652 -0.89 48.24 29.31
CA LEU A 652 -0.01 47.42 28.48
C LEU A 652 -0.63 47.05 27.12
N ARG A 653 -1.50 47.91 26.61
CA ARG A 653 -2.20 47.80 25.34
C ARG A 653 -2.01 49.10 24.55
N PRO A 654 -2.14 49.10 23.22
CA PRO A 654 -2.17 50.34 22.44
C PRO A 654 -3.21 51.31 23.02
N HIS A 655 -3.06 52.63 22.95
CA HIS A 655 -4.13 53.53 23.40
C HIS A 655 -5.45 53.27 22.66
N PHE A 656 -6.57 53.20 23.38
CA PHE A 656 -7.91 53.03 22.81
C PHE A 656 -8.43 54.34 22.19
N VAL A 657 -8.17 55.47 22.86
CA VAL A 657 -8.43 56.82 22.36
C VAL A 657 -7.10 57.46 21.98
N THR A 658 -7.01 57.96 20.75
CA THR A 658 -5.80 58.59 20.22
C THR A 658 -5.84 60.11 20.36
N GLU A 659 -4.72 60.80 20.16
CA GLU A 659 -4.60 62.26 20.33
C GLU A 659 -5.61 63.06 19.48
N ASP A 660 -6.09 62.50 18.36
CA ASP A 660 -7.13 63.09 17.49
C ASP A 660 -8.57 62.85 17.98
N ASN A 661 -8.79 62.38 19.22
CA ASN A 661 -10.08 61.88 19.74
C ASN A 661 -10.72 60.74 18.92
N LYS A 662 -9.95 60.13 18.00
CA LYS A 662 -10.37 58.95 17.23
C LYS A 662 -10.08 57.68 17.99
N SER A 663 -10.92 56.67 17.77
CA SER A 663 -10.70 55.36 18.38
C SER A 663 -9.59 54.61 17.66
N PHE A 664 -8.92 53.69 18.37
CA PHE A 664 -7.96 52.76 17.78
C PHE A 664 -8.54 52.05 16.54
N TYR A 665 -9.79 51.60 16.60
CA TYR A 665 -10.45 50.94 15.48
C TYR A 665 -10.63 51.85 14.28
N GLU A 666 -10.94 53.13 14.49
CA GLU A 666 -11.09 54.09 13.40
C GLU A 666 -9.75 54.39 12.72
N GLN A 667 -8.67 54.53 13.50
CA GLN A 667 -7.33 54.69 12.95
C GLN A 667 -6.86 53.48 12.15
N VAL A 668 -7.05 52.27 12.69
CA VAL A 668 -6.70 51.03 12.00
C VAL A 668 -7.54 50.90 10.72
N LYS A 669 -8.83 51.25 10.75
CA LYS A 669 -9.71 51.22 9.57
C LYS A 669 -9.23 52.14 8.46
N MET A 670 -8.85 53.37 8.79
CA MET A 670 -8.34 54.34 7.82
C MET A 670 -7.06 53.87 7.11
N LYS A 671 -6.26 53.02 7.78
CA LYS A 671 -4.98 52.50 7.29
C LYS A 671 -5.03 51.05 6.81
N ALA A 672 -6.17 50.38 6.96
CA ALA A 672 -6.36 49.01 6.54
C ALA A 672 -6.70 48.95 5.05
N LYS A 673 -6.13 47.95 4.36
CA LYS A 673 -6.43 47.58 2.99
C LYS A 673 -6.70 46.07 2.93
N LYS A 674 -7.85 45.70 2.39
CA LYS A 674 -8.25 44.31 2.18
C LYS A 674 -7.41 43.71 1.07
N VAL A 675 -6.80 42.56 1.36
CA VAL A 675 -6.03 41.78 0.38
C VAL A 675 -6.97 40.90 -0.43
N LEU A 676 -6.98 41.10 -1.75
CA LEU A 676 -7.73 40.30 -2.71
C LEU A 676 -6.79 39.68 -3.74
N VAL A 677 -7.09 38.45 -4.14
CA VAL A 677 -6.43 37.76 -5.25
C VAL A 677 -7.45 37.60 -6.37
N GLN A 678 -7.20 38.21 -7.51
CA GLN A 678 -8.04 38.12 -8.72
C GLN A 678 -7.15 37.90 -9.93
N ASN A 679 -7.49 36.94 -10.80
CA ASN A 679 -6.70 36.62 -12.00
C ASN A 679 -5.20 36.41 -11.73
N GLY A 680 -4.87 35.78 -10.60
CA GLY A 680 -3.48 35.54 -10.18
C GLY A 680 -2.70 36.79 -9.78
N ARG A 681 -3.37 37.93 -9.57
CA ARG A 681 -2.77 39.18 -9.11
C ARG A 681 -3.32 39.59 -7.75
N LEU A 682 -2.44 40.14 -6.93
CA LEU A 682 -2.79 40.74 -5.65
C LEU A 682 -3.26 42.18 -5.87
N THR A 683 -4.42 42.50 -5.29
CA THR A 683 -4.98 43.85 -5.25
C THR A 683 -5.31 44.22 -3.80
N LEU A 684 -5.19 45.53 -3.51
CA LEU A 684 -5.44 46.09 -2.19
C LEU A 684 -6.60 47.09 -2.30
N GLU A 685 -7.67 46.85 -1.55
CA GLU A 685 -8.85 47.71 -1.55
C GLU A 685 -9.08 48.35 -0.16
N PRO A 686 -9.55 49.59 -0.07
CA PRO A 686 -9.93 50.19 1.21
C PRO A 686 -11.01 49.38 1.94
N VAL A 687 -10.90 49.26 3.26
CA VAL A 687 -11.87 48.48 4.04
C VAL A 687 -13.04 49.35 4.54
N SER A 688 -14.27 48.92 4.29
CA SER A 688 -15.48 49.61 4.78
C SER A 688 -15.76 49.36 6.27
N LYS A 689 -15.47 48.15 6.76
CA LYS A 689 -15.52 47.74 8.17
C LYS A 689 -14.37 46.81 8.52
N LEU A 690 -13.81 46.94 9.71
CA LEU A 690 -12.70 46.08 10.16
C LEU A 690 -13.17 44.68 10.53
N SER A 691 -12.67 43.66 9.84
CA SER A 691 -12.86 42.25 10.19
C SER A 691 -11.76 41.83 11.16
N LEU A 692 -12.06 41.66 12.46
CA LEU A 692 -11.03 41.34 13.46
C LEU A 692 -10.31 40.00 13.18
N SER A 693 -10.96 39.06 12.50
CA SER A 693 -10.37 37.79 12.05
C SER A 693 -9.30 37.95 10.98
N ARG A 694 -9.31 39.05 10.23
CA ARG A 694 -8.33 39.38 9.18
C ARG A 694 -7.22 40.29 9.70
N ILE A 695 -7.25 40.66 10.98
CA ILE A 695 -6.25 41.53 11.60
C ILE A 695 -5.34 40.70 12.50
N LEU A 696 -4.03 40.76 12.24
CA LEU A 696 -3.04 40.13 13.11
C LEU A 696 -2.83 40.98 14.37
N SER A 697 -3.57 40.65 15.43
CA SER A 697 -3.49 41.34 16.73
C SER A 697 -2.22 40.99 17.52
N LEU A 698 -1.06 41.50 17.08
CA LEU A 698 0.25 41.20 17.66
C LEU A 698 0.33 41.54 19.17
N ASN A 699 -0.03 42.76 19.58
CA ASN A 699 -0.02 43.14 21.01
C ASN A 699 -0.81 42.15 21.89
N LYS A 700 -1.96 41.67 21.40
CA LYS A 700 -2.76 40.66 22.09
C LYS A 700 -2.01 39.33 22.19
N LEU A 701 -1.31 38.90 21.13
CA LEU A 701 -0.52 37.66 21.14
C LEU A 701 0.69 37.75 22.07
N TYR A 702 1.31 38.92 22.21
CA TYR A 702 2.39 39.13 23.17
C TYR A 702 1.89 38.96 24.61
N ILE A 703 0.79 39.65 24.96
CA ILE A 703 0.15 39.51 26.28
C ILE A 703 -0.21 38.05 26.56
N LEU A 704 -0.85 37.36 25.60
CA LEU A 704 -1.20 35.95 25.72
C LEU A 704 0.02 35.05 25.93
N TYR A 705 1.16 35.34 25.31
CA TYR A 705 2.38 34.57 25.55
C TYR A 705 2.80 34.68 27.02
N VAL A 706 2.87 35.90 27.54
CA VAL A 706 3.29 36.17 28.93
C VAL A 706 2.32 35.53 29.92
N GLU A 707 1.01 35.61 29.65
CA GLU A 707 -0.03 34.97 30.47
C GLU A 707 0.08 33.43 30.43
N GLU A 708 0.27 32.81 29.26
CA GLU A 708 0.35 31.35 29.11
C GLU A 708 1.65 30.75 29.67
N HIS A 709 2.78 31.46 29.55
CA HIS A 709 4.11 30.93 29.89
C HIS A 709 4.71 31.54 31.16
N SER A 710 4.05 32.55 31.76
CA SER A 710 4.53 33.28 32.94
C SER A 710 5.98 33.76 32.81
N LYS A 711 6.37 34.20 31.59
CA LYS A 711 7.68 34.78 31.28
C LYS A 711 7.61 35.72 30.08
N TYR A 712 8.55 36.65 29.97
CA TYR A 712 8.71 37.46 28.76
C TYR A 712 9.36 36.66 27.63
N PRO A 713 8.84 36.74 26.39
CA PRO A 713 9.42 36.02 25.26
C PRO A 713 10.69 36.68 24.74
N THR A 714 11.64 35.85 24.29
CA THR A 714 12.64 36.33 23.30
C THR A 714 11.95 36.61 21.96
N LEU A 715 12.60 37.38 21.06
CA LEU A 715 12.03 37.68 19.73
C LEU A 715 11.68 36.40 18.94
N GLU A 716 12.55 35.38 18.97
CA GLU A 716 12.31 34.13 18.24
C GLU A 716 11.19 33.30 18.89
N GLU A 717 11.13 33.23 20.22
CA GLU A 717 10.01 32.58 20.92
C GLU A 717 8.66 33.24 20.57
N TYR A 718 8.62 34.58 20.55
CA TYR A 718 7.42 35.32 20.20
C TYR A 718 7.01 35.06 18.74
N LYS A 719 7.97 35.09 17.81
CA LYS A 719 7.75 34.79 16.40
C LYS A 719 7.17 33.39 16.19
N GLN A 720 7.77 32.37 16.81
CA GLN A 720 7.28 30.98 16.74
C GLN A 720 5.89 30.83 17.37
N PHE A 721 5.63 31.53 18.48
CA PHE A 721 4.30 31.52 19.10
C PHE A 721 3.23 32.15 18.20
N VAL A 722 3.51 33.28 17.58
CA VAL A 722 2.61 33.94 16.62
C VAL A 722 2.31 33.00 15.45
N LEU A 723 3.34 32.39 14.86
CA LEU A 723 3.19 31.43 13.77
C LEU A 723 2.28 30.27 14.19
N LYS A 724 2.59 29.61 15.31
CA LYS A 724 1.83 28.44 15.79
C LYS A 724 0.37 28.76 16.10
N LYS A 725 0.06 29.92 16.70
CA LYS A 725 -1.31 30.31 17.06
C LYS A 725 -2.14 30.81 15.87
N LYS A 726 -1.50 31.22 14.76
CA LYS A 726 -2.17 31.87 13.63
C LYS A 726 -1.97 31.18 12.29
N LEU A 727 -1.29 30.05 12.22
CA LEU A 727 -1.03 29.32 10.97
C LEU A 727 -2.32 28.89 10.24
N VAL A 728 -3.38 28.56 11.00
CA VAL A 728 -4.66 28.06 10.46
C VAL A 728 -5.83 28.82 11.09
N PHE A 729 -6.80 29.22 10.27
CA PHE A 729 -8.05 29.85 10.69
C PHE A 729 -9.24 29.10 10.07
N ARG A 730 -10.17 28.60 10.91
CA ARG A 730 -11.36 27.83 10.46
C ARG A 730 -11.03 26.78 9.38
N SER A 731 -10.00 25.98 9.62
CA SER A 731 -9.47 24.94 8.70
C SER A 731 -8.90 25.44 7.37
N LYS A 732 -8.47 26.71 7.30
CA LYS A 732 -7.73 27.26 6.15
C LYS A 732 -6.35 27.76 6.58
N PRO A 733 -5.29 27.48 5.81
CA PRO A 733 -4.00 28.13 6.01
C PRO A 733 -4.11 29.65 5.92
N VAL A 734 -3.36 30.35 6.75
CA VAL A 734 -3.34 31.82 6.79
C VAL A 734 -2.23 32.37 5.90
N ILE A 735 -2.57 33.33 5.05
CA ILE A 735 -1.63 34.17 4.31
C ILE A 735 -1.48 35.49 5.05
N PHE A 736 -0.26 35.76 5.52
CA PHE A 736 0.10 36.94 6.29
C PHE A 736 0.46 38.12 5.39
N THR A 737 0.50 39.31 5.95
CA THR A 737 1.01 40.50 5.26
C THR A 737 2.52 40.39 5.02
N THR A 738 3.03 40.98 3.95
CA THR A 738 4.48 40.99 3.62
C THR A 738 5.37 41.55 4.72
N GLY A 739 4.87 42.50 5.53
CA GLY A 739 5.58 43.10 6.66
C GLY A 739 5.50 42.33 7.99
N VAL A 740 4.92 41.11 8.04
CA VAL A 740 4.62 40.42 9.30
C VAL A 740 5.83 40.28 10.23
N VAL A 741 7.01 39.94 9.69
CA VAL A 741 8.23 39.76 10.47
C VAL A 741 8.70 41.09 11.08
N SER A 742 8.67 42.18 10.30
CA SER A 742 8.99 43.52 10.81
C SER A 742 8.00 43.99 11.87
N TYR A 743 6.70 43.70 11.71
CA TYR A 743 5.68 44.09 12.68
C TYR A 743 5.84 43.33 14.00
N ILE A 744 6.15 42.03 13.96
CA ILE A 744 6.46 41.23 15.17
C ILE A 744 7.65 41.83 15.91
N LYS A 745 8.72 42.18 15.17
CA LYS A 745 9.92 42.80 15.74
C LYS A 745 9.63 44.15 16.37
N GLY A 746 8.85 45.01 15.71
CA GLY A 746 8.45 46.31 16.25
C GLY A 746 7.70 46.20 17.57
N VAL A 747 6.66 45.35 17.61
CA VAL A 747 5.88 45.12 18.84
C VAL A 747 6.74 44.55 19.96
N HIS A 748 7.62 43.59 19.66
CA HIS A 748 8.54 43.04 20.67
C HIS A 748 9.45 44.11 21.27
N GLN A 749 10.03 44.97 20.42
CA GLN A 749 10.87 46.08 20.86
C GLN A 749 10.11 47.12 21.69
N ASP A 750 8.86 47.42 21.34
CA ASP A 750 8.05 48.39 22.08
C ASP A 750 7.69 47.86 23.49
N TYR A 751 7.38 46.58 23.63
CA TYR A 751 7.22 45.95 24.94
C TYR A 751 8.54 45.90 25.72
N GLU A 752 9.67 45.56 25.09
CA GLU A 752 10.97 45.55 25.77
C GLU A 752 11.37 46.91 26.34
N LYS A 753 11.07 48.01 25.63
CA LYS A 753 11.32 49.37 26.13
C LYS A 753 10.50 49.69 27.38
N ILE A 754 9.24 49.23 27.44
CA ILE A 754 8.32 49.51 28.55
C ILE A 754 8.67 48.64 29.77
N ILE A 755 8.93 47.35 29.54
CA ILE A 755 9.20 46.36 30.59
C ILE A 755 10.56 46.61 31.24
N ASN A 756 11.57 47.00 30.45
CA ASN A 756 12.92 47.27 30.92
C ASN A 756 13.20 48.77 31.14
N ASP A 757 12.17 49.58 31.38
CA ASP A 757 12.35 50.99 31.72
C ASP A 757 13.25 51.11 32.95
N LYS A 758 14.36 51.82 32.80
CA LYS A 758 15.42 51.91 33.83
C LYS A 758 14.94 52.52 35.13
N ASN A 759 13.89 53.33 35.09
CA ASN A 759 13.38 54.03 36.26
C ASN A 759 12.29 53.21 36.98
N ASP A 760 11.64 52.28 36.29
CA ASP A 760 10.50 51.52 36.79
C ASP A 760 10.32 50.24 35.94
N PRO A 761 11.01 49.13 36.23
CA PRO A 761 10.88 47.90 35.47
C PRO A 761 9.63 47.10 35.89
N ILE A 762 8.87 46.57 34.93
CA ILE A 762 7.62 45.86 35.20
C ILE A 762 7.90 44.36 35.39
N SER A 763 7.55 43.82 36.56
CA SER A 763 7.67 42.38 36.83
C SER A 763 6.64 41.56 36.05
N VAL A 764 6.90 40.28 35.78
CA VAL A 764 5.96 39.41 35.05
C VAL A 764 4.60 39.30 35.77
N SER A 765 4.61 39.21 37.10
CA SER A 765 3.38 39.16 37.92
C SER A 765 2.56 40.43 37.79
N GLU A 766 3.22 41.59 37.86
CA GLU A 766 2.59 42.90 37.70
C GLU A 766 2.05 43.10 36.27
N PHE A 767 2.79 42.67 35.25
CA PHE A 767 2.35 42.69 33.86
C PHE A 767 1.02 41.95 33.69
N ILE A 768 0.92 40.73 34.24
CA ILE A 768 -0.28 39.90 34.17
C ILE A 768 -1.45 40.52 34.95
N GLU A 769 -1.18 41.18 36.07
CA GLU A 769 -2.21 41.87 36.86
C GLU A 769 -2.79 43.06 36.07
N ILE A 770 -1.92 43.95 35.57
CA ILE A 770 -2.30 45.11 34.76
C ILE A 770 -3.09 44.70 33.50
N THR A 771 -2.66 43.64 32.80
CA THR A 771 -3.36 43.20 31.57
C THR A 771 -4.74 42.62 31.85
N LYS A 772 -4.94 41.99 33.01
CA LYS A 772 -6.23 41.43 33.46
C LYS A 772 -7.21 42.53 33.87
N GLU A 773 -6.76 43.54 34.60
CA GLU A 773 -7.62 44.65 35.02
C GLU A 773 -8.13 45.50 33.84
N SER A 774 -7.32 45.58 32.77
CA SER A 774 -7.58 46.37 31.57
C SER A 774 -8.26 45.61 30.42
N VAL A 775 -8.79 44.40 30.65
CA VAL A 775 -9.54 43.64 29.61
C VAL A 775 -10.85 44.34 29.26
N ASN A 776 -11.54 44.89 30.26
CA ASN A 776 -12.79 45.63 30.06
C ASN A 776 -12.48 46.99 29.42
N ARG A 777 -13.09 47.27 28.26
CA ARG A 777 -12.83 48.49 27.47
C ARG A 777 -13.16 49.77 28.22
N GLU A 778 -14.23 49.78 29.02
CA GLU A 778 -14.62 50.92 29.83
C GLU A 778 -13.57 51.22 30.91
N LYS A 779 -13.15 50.19 31.66
CA LYS A 779 -12.07 50.31 32.66
C LYS A 779 -10.76 50.76 32.01
N ARG A 780 -10.42 50.20 30.85
CA ARG A 780 -9.23 50.56 30.08
C ARG A 780 -9.20 52.03 29.70
N ILE A 781 -10.29 52.57 29.14
CA ILE A 781 -10.37 53.99 28.74
C ILE A 781 -10.18 54.89 29.97
N ARG A 782 -10.74 54.53 31.13
CA ARG A 782 -10.54 55.30 32.37
C ARG A 782 -9.07 55.30 32.83
N LEU A 783 -8.41 54.14 32.79
CA LEU A 783 -7.00 54.01 33.17
C LEU A 783 -6.06 54.75 32.22
N GLU A 784 -6.42 54.87 30.94
CA GLU A 784 -5.64 55.60 29.94
C GLU A 784 -5.75 57.14 30.10
N GLU A 785 -6.65 57.64 30.95
CA GLU A 785 -6.87 59.07 31.27
C GLU A 785 -6.94 60.01 30.03
N PRO A 786 -7.77 59.71 29.01
CA PRO A 786 -7.96 60.67 27.91
C PRO A 786 -8.65 61.93 28.45
N THR A 787 -8.16 63.09 28.04
CA THR A 787 -8.78 64.38 28.35
C THR A 787 -10.22 64.41 27.78
N ALA A 788 -11.22 64.41 28.67
CA ALA A 788 -12.65 64.72 28.45
C ALA A 788 -13.62 63.58 28.06
N PHE A 789 -13.88 62.63 28.97
CA PHE A 789 -15.11 61.80 28.90
C PHE A 789 -15.77 61.62 30.27
N ASP A 790 -17.08 61.83 30.34
CA ASP A 790 -17.93 61.41 31.46
C ASP A 790 -18.43 59.95 31.28
N MET A 791 -18.92 59.32 32.34
CA MET A 791 -19.26 57.88 32.38
C MET A 791 -20.21 57.41 31.26
N SER A 792 -21.25 58.19 30.96
CA SER A 792 -22.21 57.89 29.89
C SER A 792 -21.62 58.05 28.49
N GLU A 793 -20.64 58.94 28.33
CA GLU A 793 -20.01 59.25 27.04
C GLU A 793 -19.06 58.14 26.59
N ILE A 794 -18.42 57.43 27.54
CA ILE A 794 -17.53 56.29 27.25
C ILE A 794 -18.28 55.14 26.56
N LEU A 795 -19.47 54.79 27.06
CA LEU A 795 -20.25 53.68 26.50
C LEU A 795 -20.78 54.00 25.10
N GLU A 796 -21.23 55.23 24.88
CA GLU A 796 -21.66 55.71 23.57
C GLU A 796 -20.49 55.76 22.58
N TYR A 797 -19.31 56.19 23.04
CA TYR A 797 -18.09 56.20 22.27
C TYR A 797 -17.63 54.79 21.85
N ILE A 798 -17.66 53.81 22.76
CA ILE A 798 -17.36 52.41 22.44
C ILE A 798 -18.33 51.89 21.39
N LYS A 799 -19.65 52.07 21.58
CA LYS A 799 -20.67 51.61 20.61
C LYS A 799 -20.46 52.23 19.23
N LYS A 800 -20.20 53.54 19.15
CA LYS A 800 -19.91 54.23 17.89
C LYS A 800 -18.65 53.67 17.23
N SER A 801 -17.60 53.41 18.01
CA SER A 801 -16.35 52.85 17.51
C SER A 801 -16.50 51.40 17.01
N GLU A 802 -17.26 50.58 17.72
CA GLU A 802 -17.56 49.19 17.36
C GLU A 802 -18.48 49.07 16.14
N SER A 803 -19.26 50.12 15.80
CA SER A 803 -20.03 50.14 14.55
C SER A 803 -19.17 50.05 13.28
N ASN A 804 -17.87 50.39 13.40
CA ASN A 804 -16.87 50.26 12.33
C ASN A 804 -16.22 48.86 12.25
N VAL A 805 -16.58 47.94 13.16
CA VAL A 805 -16.01 46.60 13.27
C VAL A 805 -17.06 45.57 12.87
N GLU A 806 -16.64 44.57 12.12
CA GLU A 806 -17.41 43.38 11.83
C GLU A 806 -16.99 42.28 12.82
N PHE A 807 -17.95 41.84 13.63
CA PHE A 807 -17.76 40.72 14.54
C PHE A 807 -18.17 39.44 13.80
N ASP A 808 -17.22 38.53 13.62
CA ASP A 808 -17.51 37.21 13.06
C ASP A 808 -18.52 36.49 13.97
N SER A 809 -19.69 36.18 13.44
CA SER A 809 -20.66 35.26 14.05
C SER A 809 -20.13 33.84 14.13
#